data_AF-A0A8H6IPU8-F1
#
_entry.id   AF-A0A8H6IPU8-F1
#
_cell.length_a   1.000
_cell.length_b   1.000
_cell.length_c   1.000
_cell.angle_alpha   90.00
_cell.angle_beta   90.00
_cell.angle_gamma   90.00
#
_symmetry.space_group_name_H-M   'P 1'
#
loop_
_entity.id
_entity.type
_entity.pdbx_description
1 polymer ?
#
loop_
_entity_poly.entity_id
_entity_poly.type
_entity_poly.pdbx_seq_one_letter_code
_entity_poly.pdbx_strand_id
1 'polypeptide(L)'
;MEDRPAKKRKVRKGTRSCWQCRKRKIRCEFAPGDDETCAGCKARGAHCVSQEFVDHEPAGQQDRGLSQRLGRLEELMVKLADKIGPQTSAEAASMPSPDAEADVVPDAAPRRSGPLRVGGGPARAPAAENAASAGAARAPLVPSRSPSTEPCDIAPKHDKICRQLHSMFPSSHDAKVIVESSKGPVFALILFYSYEDILRGKSPPTASLSAMPCMSKHPAVLAKHLLLLAICLQQLPPGFDASLLSFGVSIQDTMAEWVATASLVTSNDEMVGSAEGLECLILQGFYLVNSGNLRKAWLAMRRALSLAQLMGIEQNAHRTLRSCDPAVDPAVIPSPHQLWYRINFCDRYLSLLLGLPAGTHDNSFADDSFIARDTPMESLEKRHTVISLRIIDRNHASASEAYAMTQSIDCELEAAAKTMGTRWWDVPPAPVYSDDVTTQMSVMSHIMLQIHHHSLLILLHLPYMLRNQMSSRFDYSKNTCLESSRAVLRRCVIFRTANNAAFSCRHIDYSSLVAAMTLLLGQLSRPSGVRDEEWSSQRIEDRALAETVLAKMEELAVLNDDKLSGESAGIIKQLLPIIDCCNNCLAGQSDGSWNVRLSIPYLGTINITTSSNQNAKSHSVNLSHSQLPTPTNTTTVSPASFSPHHKTPPVASVDSLLDEAGSAALGQYICAGFSSDCFEWQCPGITAEADDWAFQGVDTTYWSLLNSGMTDDPAR
;
A
#
# COMPACT_ATOMS: atom_id res chain seq x y z
N MET A 1 43.36 -8.18 42.85
CA MET A 1 42.00 -8.20 43.41
C MET A 1 41.07 -8.54 42.26
N GLU A 2 40.27 -9.58 42.38
CA GLU A 2 39.28 -9.94 41.36
C GLU A 2 38.03 -9.09 41.50
N ASP A 3 37.46 -8.72 40.36
CA ASP A 3 36.27 -7.87 40.29
C ASP A 3 35.02 -8.71 40.59
N ARG A 4 34.22 -8.30 41.59
CA ARG A 4 33.10 -9.11 42.10
C ARG A 4 31.77 -8.61 41.52
N PRO A 5 31.05 -9.41 40.71
CA PRO A 5 29.84 -8.96 40.04
C PRO A 5 28.72 -8.60 41.04
N ALA A 6 27.97 -7.54 40.72
CA ALA A 6 26.97 -6.97 41.61
C ALA A 6 25.80 -7.94 41.90
N LYS A 7 25.53 -8.19 43.19
CA LYS A 7 24.36 -8.97 43.62
C LYS A 7 23.08 -8.15 43.46
N LYS A 8 22.08 -8.68 42.73
CA LYS A 8 20.81 -7.97 42.47
C LYS A 8 19.54 -8.71 42.97
N ARG A 9 19.65 -9.93 43.52
CA ARG A 9 18.46 -10.77 43.74
C ARG A 9 18.44 -11.52 45.08
N LYS A 10 17.37 -11.32 45.85
CA LYS A 10 17.05 -12.12 47.06
C LYS A 10 16.61 -13.53 46.67
N VAL A 11 17.47 -14.52 46.87
CA VAL A 11 17.13 -15.95 46.86
C VAL A 11 16.82 -16.40 48.29
N ARG A 12 15.96 -17.41 48.50
CA ARG A 12 15.71 -17.97 49.84
C ARG A 12 17.01 -18.55 50.41
N LYS A 13 17.32 -18.23 51.68
CA LYS A 13 18.51 -18.78 52.38
C LYS A 13 18.55 -20.31 52.25
N GLY A 14 19.73 -20.85 51.92
CA GLY A 14 19.95 -22.29 51.71
C GLY A 14 19.69 -22.80 50.28
N THR A 15 19.07 -22.04 49.38
CA THR A 15 18.75 -22.51 48.01
C THR A 15 19.79 -22.07 46.97
N ARG A 16 20.94 -22.74 46.87
CA ARG A 16 21.91 -22.53 45.77
C ARG A 16 21.37 -23.11 44.45
N SER A 17 21.29 -22.29 43.38
CA SER A 17 20.97 -22.77 42.03
C SER A 17 21.46 -21.81 40.94
N CYS A 18 21.95 -22.33 39.81
CA CYS A 18 22.54 -21.52 38.72
C CYS A 18 21.56 -21.19 37.58
N TRP A 19 21.88 -20.17 36.78
CA TRP A 19 21.07 -19.73 35.64
C TRP A 19 20.93 -20.80 34.55
N GLN A 20 22.00 -21.51 34.18
CA GLN A 20 21.98 -22.57 33.16
C GLN A 20 21.04 -23.73 33.53
N CYS A 21 21.05 -24.21 34.79
CA CYS A 21 20.12 -25.26 35.23
C CYS A 21 18.67 -24.77 35.29
N ARG A 22 18.43 -23.50 35.64
CA ARG A 22 17.09 -22.89 35.58
C ARG A 22 16.57 -22.76 34.15
N LYS A 23 17.37 -22.23 33.20
CA LYS A 23 17.02 -22.13 31.77
C LYS A 23 16.60 -23.49 31.21
N ARG A 24 17.30 -24.56 31.62
CA ARG A 24 17.04 -25.95 31.19
C ARG A 24 16.01 -26.72 32.04
N LYS A 25 15.38 -26.10 33.05
CA LYS A 25 14.38 -26.70 33.98
C LYS A 25 14.84 -28.00 34.67
N ILE A 26 16.13 -28.13 34.99
CA ILE A 26 16.75 -29.30 35.64
C ILE A 26 17.23 -28.99 37.06
N ARG A 27 17.34 -30.01 37.91
CA ARG A 27 17.85 -29.85 39.28
C ARG A 27 19.31 -29.39 39.25
N CYS A 28 19.65 -28.46 40.14
CA CYS A 28 20.99 -27.92 40.32
C CYS A 28 21.57 -28.46 41.63
N GLU A 29 22.52 -29.39 41.54
CA GLU A 29 23.15 -30.06 42.68
C GLU A 29 24.64 -29.75 42.71
N PHE A 30 25.16 -29.46 43.90
CA PHE A 30 26.57 -29.18 44.16
C PHE A 30 27.14 -30.31 45.02
N ALA A 31 28.40 -30.68 44.78
CA ALA A 31 29.08 -31.67 45.61
C ALA A 31 29.31 -31.11 47.03
N PRO A 32 29.28 -31.95 48.09
CA PRO A 32 29.56 -31.52 49.46
C PRO A 32 31.06 -31.22 49.64
N GLY A 33 31.48 -30.02 49.23
CA GLY A 33 32.88 -29.59 49.24
C GLY A 33 33.13 -28.26 48.51
N ASP A 34 32.21 -27.30 48.67
CA ASP A 34 32.23 -25.93 48.11
C ASP A 34 32.72 -25.74 46.65
N ASP A 35 32.45 -26.74 45.81
CA ASP A 35 32.64 -26.72 44.36
C ASP A 35 31.86 -25.52 43.76
N GLU A 36 32.54 -24.52 43.18
CA GLU A 36 31.86 -23.33 42.63
C GLU A 36 30.91 -23.64 41.47
N THR A 37 31.14 -24.78 40.81
CA THR A 37 30.37 -25.26 39.65
C THR A 37 29.53 -26.48 40.00
N CYS A 38 28.21 -26.37 39.85
CA CYS A 38 27.28 -27.49 40.09
C CYS A 38 27.58 -28.69 39.17
N ALA A 39 27.31 -29.91 39.65
CA ALA A 39 27.66 -31.16 38.96
C ALA A 39 27.10 -31.21 37.53
N GLY A 40 25.89 -30.70 37.32
CA GLY A 40 25.28 -30.61 36.00
C GLY A 40 26.03 -29.68 35.02
N CYS A 41 26.54 -28.53 35.48
CA CYS A 41 27.36 -27.66 34.65
C CYS A 41 28.76 -28.25 34.42
N LYS A 42 29.35 -28.85 35.46
CA LYS A 42 30.66 -29.54 35.43
C LYS A 42 30.69 -30.63 34.36
N ALA A 43 29.66 -31.50 34.33
CA ALA A 43 29.49 -32.55 33.34
C ALA A 43 29.15 -32.07 31.91
N ARG A 44 28.97 -30.77 31.68
CA ARG A 44 28.60 -30.18 30.37
C ARG A 44 29.55 -29.08 29.91
N GLY A 45 30.64 -28.81 30.64
CA GLY A 45 31.57 -27.71 30.33
C GLY A 45 30.94 -26.32 30.31
N ALA A 46 29.78 -26.14 30.97
CA ALA A 46 28.97 -24.93 30.88
C ALA A 46 29.24 -23.96 32.04
N HIS A 47 29.27 -22.65 31.77
CA HIS A 47 29.52 -21.64 32.79
C HIS A 47 28.40 -21.62 33.86
N CYS A 48 28.75 -21.49 35.15
CA CYS A 48 27.87 -21.85 36.27
C CYS A 48 27.53 -20.68 37.21
N VAL A 49 26.97 -19.60 36.67
CA VAL A 49 26.62 -18.40 37.45
C VAL A 49 25.45 -18.66 38.42
N SER A 50 25.66 -18.43 39.72
CA SER A 50 24.62 -18.48 40.76
C SER A 50 23.55 -17.41 40.56
N GLN A 51 22.27 -17.73 40.81
CA GLN A 51 21.12 -16.84 40.62
C GLN A 51 21.06 -15.60 41.54
N GLU A 52 21.99 -15.45 42.48
CA GLU A 52 22.18 -14.22 43.27
C GLU A 52 22.88 -13.10 42.47
N PHE A 53 23.64 -13.48 41.43
CA PHE A 53 24.32 -12.60 40.50
C PHE A 53 23.53 -12.43 39.19
N VAL A 54 23.88 -11.40 38.42
CA VAL A 54 23.30 -11.12 37.10
C VAL A 54 23.75 -12.17 36.08
N ASP A 55 22.83 -12.56 35.19
CA ASP A 55 23.11 -13.47 34.07
C ASP A 55 23.78 -12.67 32.95
N HIS A 56 25.07 -12.91 32.71
CA HIS A 56 25.92 -12.11 31.81
C HIS A 56 26.24 -12.79 30.46
N GLU A 57 25.67 -13.98 30.17
CA GLU A 57 25.85 -14.60 28.85
C GLU A 57 25.04 -13.87 27.76
N PRO A 58 25.66 -13.43 26.65
CA PRO A 58 24.93 -12.91 25.50
C PRO A 58 24.12 -14.03 24.83
N ALA A 59 22.92 -13.70 24.36
CA ALA A 59 22.05 -14.65 23.67
C ALA A 59 22.60 -14.97 22.26
N GLY A 60 23.34 -16.08 22.11
CA GLY A 60 23.92 -16.44 20.81
C GLY A 60 24.77 -17.71 20.77
N GLN A 61 24.19 -18.89 21.05
CA GLN A 61 24.87 -20.18 20.85
C GLN A 61 24.06 -21.29 20.15
N GLN A 62 22.74 -21.17 19.96
CA GLN A 62 21.98 -22.19 19.22
C GLN A 62 22.21 -22.09 17.69
N ASP A 63 22.29 -20.88 17.13
CA ASP A 63 22.46 -20.70 15.68
C ASP A 63 23.80 -21.17 15.11
N ARG A 64 24.90 -21.11 15.88
CA ARG A 64 26.22 -21.52 15.35
C ARG A 64 26.22 -22.95 14.80
N GLY A 65 25.45 -23.84 15.40
CA GLY A 65 25.28 -25.22 14.92
C GLY A 65 24.42 -25.35 13.65
N LEU A 66 23.58 -24.36 13.32
CA LEU A 66 22.81 -24.28 12.08
C LEU A 66 23.59 -23.56 10.98
N SER A 67 24.16 -22.39 11.24
CA SER A 67 24.98 -21.64 10.27
C SER A 67 26.19 -22.46 9.80
N GLN A 68 26.85 -23.21 10.69
CA GLN A 68 27.98 -24.08 10.32
C GLN A 68 27.56 -25.36 9.57
N ARG A 69 26.28 -25.74 9.63
CA ARG A 69 25.69 -26.80 8.79
C ARG A 69 25.23 -26.28 7.44
N LEU A 70 24.65 -25.08 7.39
CA LEU A 70 24.30 -24.36 6.16
C LEU A 70 25.53 -24.08 5.31
N GLY A 71 26.58 -23.46 5.88
CA GLY A 71 27.83 -23.22 5.16
C GLY A 71 28.49 -24.49 4.62
N ARG A 72 28.35 -25.64 5.31
CA ARG A 72 28.80 -26.94 4.80
C ARG A 72 27.90 -27.52 3.70
N LEU A 73 26.60 -27.22 3.71
CA LEU A 73 25.68 -27.58 2.63
C LEU A 73 25.95 -26.71 1.40
N GLU A 74 26.16 -25.41 1.56
CA GLU A 74 26.55 -24.49 0.50
C GLU A 74 27.89 -24.89 -0.11
N GLU A 75 28.92 -25.18 0.70
CA GLU A 75 30.24 -25.65 0.22
C GLU A 75 30.14 -27.00 -0.53
N LEU A 76 29.22 -27.89 -0.12
CA LEU A 76 28.94 -29.14 -0.82
C LEU A 76 28.12 -28.93 -2.11
N MET A 77 27.21 -27.97 -2.14
CA MET A 77 26.42 -27.61 -3.33
C MET A 77 27.28 -26.93 -4.40
N VAL A 78 28.20 -26.05 -4.02
CA VAL A 78 29.21 -25.49 -4.93
C VAL A 78 30.07 -26.61 -5.53
N LYS A 79 30.57 -27.53 -4.70
CA LYS A 79 31.33 -28.72 -5.15
C LYS A 79 30.49 -29.76 -5.92
N LEU A 80 29.17 -29.61 -5.96
CA LEU A 80 28.28 -30.36 -6.85
C LEU A 80 28.08 -29.63 -8.18
N ALA A 81 27.89 -28.31 -8.16
CA ALA A 81 27.78 -27.47 -9.34
C ALA A 81 29.07 -27.51 -10.20
N ASP A 82 30.24 -27.41 -9.56
CA ASP A 82 31.56 -27.57 -10.20
C ASP A 82 31.76 -28.95 -10.86
N LYS A 83 30.97 -29.96 -10.45
CA LYS A 83 30.98 -31.32 -11.02
C LYS A 83 29.89 -31.57 -12.07
N ILE A 84 29.00 -30.60 -12.28
CA ILE A 84 27.89 -30.67 -13.24
C ILE A 84 28.07 -29.65 -14.39
N GLY A 85 29.01 -28.70 -14.24
CA GLY A 85 29.50 -27.87 -15.34
C GLY A 85 30.20 -28.69 -16.45
N PRO A 86 30.07 -28.29 -17.73
CA PRO A 86 30.57 -29.08 -18.86
C PRO A 86 32.10 -29.02 -18.97
N GLN A 87 32.78 -30.16 -18.85
CA GLN A 87 34.23 -30.23 -19.05
C GLN A 87 34.60 -30.36 -20.53
N THR A 88 35.26 -29.34 -21.05
CA THR A 88 36.14 -29.44 -22.22
C THR A 88 37.40 -30.23 -21.83
N SER A 89 37.72 -31.30 -22.54
CA SER A 89 38.82 -32.21 -22.18
C SER A 89 40.06 -32.08 -23.10
N ALA A 90 41.15 -31.62 -22.50
CA ALA A 90 42.55 -31.90 -22.82
C ALA A 90 43.30 -31.95 -21.46
N GLU A 91 44.38 -32.69 -21.23
CA GLU A 91 45.50 -32.99 -22.14
C GLU A 91 45.90 -34.49 -22.19
N ALA A 92 46.94 -34.77 -22.99
CA ALA A 92 47.34 -36.06 -23.55
C ALA A 92 47.92 -37.14 -22.61
N ALA A 93 47.78 -38.40 -23.04
CA ALA A 93 48.80 -39.45 -22.86
C ALA A 93 48.72 -40.54 -23.96
N SER A 94 49.88 -40.87 -24.57
CA SER A 94 50.21 -42.12 -25.29
C SER A 94 49.51 -42.54 -26.60
N MET A 95 50.27 -42.37 -27.70
CA MET A 95 50.41 -43.12 -28.98
C MET A 95 49.83 -44.56 -29.11
N PRO A 96 49.60 -45.12 -30.34
CA PRO A 96 50.22 -44.73 -31.63
C PRO A 96 49.32 -44.57 -32.88
N SER A 97 49.94 -44.03 -33.94
CA SER A 97 49.45 -43.83 -35.33
C SER A 97 49.50 -45.13 -36.19
N PRO A 98 49.05 -45.17 -37.47
CA PRO A 98 49.48 -44.31 -38.60
C PRO A 98 48.27 -43.70 -39.40
N ASP A 99 48.35 -43.08 -40.59
CA ASP A 99 49.44 -42.75 -41.54
C ASP A 99 49.06 -41.55 -42.45
N ALA A 100 50.02 -41.02 -43.24
CA ALA A 100 49.91 -40.15 -44.44
C ALA A 100 49.16 -38.79 -44.36
N GLU A 101 49.52 -37.70 -45.07
CA GLU A 101 50.63 -37.34 -45.98
C GLU A 101 50.74 -35.79 -46.11
N ALA A 102 51.94 -35.23 -46.39
CA ALA A 102 52.28 -33.91 -47.03
C ALA A 102 51.62 -32.56 -46.56
N ASP A 103 52.25 -31.36 -46.60
CA ASP A 103 53.64 -30.95 -46.88
C ASP A 103 54.00 -29.52 -46.34
N VAL A 104 55.28 -29.33 -45.97
CA VAL A 104 56.20 -28.15 -46.05
C VAL A 104 55.62 -26.71 -46.29
N VAL A 105 55.77 -25.61 -45.51
CA VAL A 105 56.80 -25.01 -44.58
C VAL A 105 57.96 -24.23 -45.30
N PRO A 106 58.47 -23.02 -44.89
CA PRO A 106 57.89 -21.78 -44.31
C PRO A 106 58.46 -20.46 -44.95
N ASP A 107 58.39 -19.29 -44.30
CA ASP A 107 59.53 -18.51 -43.70
C ASP A 107 59.30 -16.97 -43.58
N ALA A 108 60.32 -16.19 -43.15
CA ALA A 108 60.18 -14.98 -42.32
C ALA A 108 60.48 -13.58 -42.96
N ALA A 109 60.50 -12.55 -42.10
CA ALA A 109 60.68 -11.10 -42.34
C ALA A 109 62.20 -10.70 -42.48
N PRO A 110 62.71 -9.42 -42.41
CA PRO A 110 62.09 -8.12 -42.05
C PRO A 110 62.65 -6.81 -42.74
N ARG A 111 62.32 -5.63 -42.17
CA ARG A 111 63.05 -4.31 -42.15
C ARG A 111 62.86 -3.19 -43.23
N ARG A 112 62.24 -2.09 -42.75
CA ARG A 112 62.64 -0.65 -42.82
C ARG A 112 63.12 0.03 -44.12
N SER A 113 62.34 1.03 -44.57
CA SER A 113 62.72 2.42 -44.95
C SER A 113 61.44 3.29 -44.99
N GLY A 114 61.40 4.64 -45.00
CA GLY A 114 62.42 5.70 -44.91
C GLY A 114 61.77 7.04 -44.41
N PRO A 115 62.46 8.21 -44.36
CA PRO A 115 61.98 9.40 -43.61
C PRO A 115 61.61 10.64 -44.45
N LEU A 116 60.84 11.59 -43.86
CA LEU A 116 61.18 13.04 -43.72
C LEU A 116 60.05 13.90 -43.09
N ARG A 117 60.45 14.84 -42.20
CA ARG A 117 59.98 16.24 -41.92
C ARG A 117 58.55 16.72 -42.31
N VAL A 118 57.87 17.64 -41.60
CA VAL A 118 58.15 18.45 -40.37
C VAL A 118 56.81 18.93 -39.74
N GLY A 119 56.82 19.42 -38.48
CA GLY A 119 55.63 19.98 -37.80
C GLY A 119 55.21 21.40 -38.26
N GLY A 120 54.24 22.06 -37.61
CA GLY A 120 53.48 21.71 -36.41
C GLY A 120 52.22 22.58 -36.24
N GLY A 121 51.54 22.49 -35.08
CA GLY A 121 50.34 23.26 -34.76
C GLY A 121 50.62 24.68 -34.19
N PRO A 122 49.70 25.30 -33.39
CA PRO A 122 48.46 24.71 -32.85
C PRO A 122 47.21 25.64 -32.74
N ALA A 123 46.11 25.02 -32.29
CA ALA A 123 45.08 25.54 -31.37
C ALA A 123 43.94 26.50 -31.82
N ARG A 124 42.79 26.22 -31.15
CA ARG A 124 41.70 27.12 -30.71
C ARG A 124 40.52 27.42 -31.66
N ALA A 125 39.32 27.22 -31.09
CA ALA A 125 37.99 27.63 -31.56
C ALA A 125 37.70 29.10 -31.09
N PRO A 126 36.52 29.76 -31.32
CA PRO A 126 35.22 29.17 -31.72
C PRO A 126 34.27 30.01 -32.64
N ALA A 127 33.07 29.46 -32.83
CA ALA A 127 31.75 30.14 -32.89
C ALA A 127 31.21 30.79 -34.19
N ALA A 128 29.86 30.77 -34.22
CA ALA A 128 28.92 31.72 -34.84
C ALA A 128 28.51 31.61 -36.34
N GLU A 129 27.21 31.32 -36.50
CA GLU A 129 26.22 32.07 -37.30
C GLU A 129 25.94 31.83 -38.81
N ASN A 130 24.63 31.67 -39.05
CA ASN A 130 23.80 32.26 -40.12
C ASN A 130 23.87 31.79 -41.60
N ALA A 131 22.94 30.85 -41.87
CA ALA A 131 21.74 31.08 -42.70
C ALA A 131 21.76 30.87 -44.24
N ALA A 132 20.63 30.32 -44.69
CA ALA A 132 20.01 30.40 -46.03
C ALA A 132 20.81 29.98 -47.28
N SER A 133 20.38 28.87 -47.90
CA SER A 133 19.62 28.97 -49.16
C SER A 133 18.79 27.70 -49.42
N ALA A 134 17.76 27.81 -50.25
CA ALA A 134 16.93 26.68 -50.68
C ALA A 134 17.52 26.01 -51.94
N GLY A 135 17.46 24.68 -52.01
CA GLY A 135 17.91 23.90 -53.17
C GLY A 135 17.10 22.63 -53.33
N ALA A 136 16.03 22.69 -54.13
CA ALA A 136 15.16 21.54 -54.35
C ALA A 136 15.81 20.53 -55.32
N ALA A 137 16.04 19.30 -54.84
CA ALA A 137 16.52 18.18 -55.65
C ALA A 137 15.53 17.00 -55.56
N ARG A 138 15.03 16.56 -56.73
CA ARG A 138 14.16 15.38 -56.84
C ARG A 138 14.97 14.09 -56.65
N ALA A 139 14.52 13.21 -55.76
CA ALA A 139 14.94 11.80 -55.73
C ALA A 139 13.92 10.91 -56.47
N PRO A 140 14.31 9.70 -56.95
CA PRO A 140 13.48 8.93 -57.89
C PRO A 140 12.28 8.20 -57.26
N LEU A 141 11.25 7.98 -58.07
CA LEU A 141 10.08 7.16 -57.73
C LEU A 141 10.45 5.67 -57.73
N VAL A 142 10.25 5.00 -56.59
CA VAL A 142 10.22 3.53 -56.49
C VAL A 142 8.75 3.08 -56.54
N PRO A 143 8.36 2.06 -57.32
CA PRO A 143 6.96 1.65 -57.40
C PRO A 143 6.41 1.15 -56.07
N SER A 144 5.29 1.73 -55.63
CA SER A 144 4.55 1.29 -54.45
C SER A 144 3.88 -0.06 -54.72
N ARG A 145 4.39 -1.12 -54.07
CA ARG A 145 3.54 -2.30 -53.79
C ARG A 145 2.49 -1.85 -52.78
N SER A 146 1.22 -2.00 -53.14
CA SER A 146 0.12 -1.91 -52.19
C SER A 146 0.28 -3.01 -51.13
N PRO A 147 0.09 -2.72 -49.84
CA PRO A 147 -0.04 -3.77 -48.84
C PRO A 147 -1.34 -4.52 -49.12
N SER A 148 -1.22 -5.75 -49.63
CA SER A 148 -2.34 -6.69 -49.69
C SER A 148 -2.86 -6.93 -48.28
N THR A 149 -4.17 -6.82 -48.09
CA THR A 149 -4.82 -7.06 -46.79
C THR A 149 -4.75 -8.54 -46.44
N GLU A 150 -3.65 -8.97 -45.83
CA GLU A 150 -3.57 -10.28 -45.22
C GLU A 150 -4.57 -10.36 -44.06
N PRO A 151 -5.41 -11.41 -43.97
CA PRO A 151 -6.25 -11.63 -42.81
C PRO A 151 -5.37 -11.74 -41.56
N CYS A 152 -5.63 -10.90 -40.57
CA CYS A 152 -4.93 -10.98 -39.30
C CYS A 152 -5.49 -12.17 -38.51
N ASP A 153 -4.87 -13.34 -38.65
CA ASP A 153 -5.31 -14.60 -38.04
C ASP A 153 -5.42 -14.47 -36.51
N ILE A 154 -6.66 -14.30 -36.04
CA ILE A 154 -6.98 -14.23 -34.62
C ILE A 154 -6.70 -15.62 -34.02
N ALA A 155 -5.80 -15.69 -33.04
CA ALA A 155 -5.55 -16.93 -32.30
C ALA A 155 -6.88 -17.42 -31.67
N PRO A 156 -7.44 -18.57 -32.09
CA PRO A 156 -8.86 -18.89 -31.86
C PRO A 156 -9.23 -19.13 -30.40
N LYS A 157 -8.23 -19.23 -29.50
CA LYS A 157 -8.40 -19.39 -28.06
C LYS A 157 -9.14 -18.21 -27.39
N HIS A 158 -9.07 -17.00 -27.96
CA HIS A 158 -9.53 -15.78 -27.27
C HIS A 158 -10.55 -14.93 -28.05
N ASP A 159 -10.89 -15.29 -29.29
CA ASP A 159 -11.78 -14.54 -30.19
C ASP A 159 -13.10 -14.09 -29.54
N LYS A 160 -13.79 -14.96 -28.77
CA LYS A 160 -15.01 -14.57 -28.04
C LYS A 160 -14.78 -13.38 -27.09
N ILE A 161 -13.68 -13.37 -26.35
CA ILE A 161 -13.36 -12.32 -25.37
C ILE A 161 -12.90 -11.05 -26.08
N CYS A 162 -12.10 -11.17 -27.15
CA CYS A 162 -11.75 -10.03 -28.00
C CYS A 162 -13.00 -9.34 -28.59
N ARG A 163 -13.97 -10.13 -29.09
CA ARG A 163 -15.25 -9.61 -29.60
C ARG A 163 -16.07 -8.92 -28.51
N GLN A 164 -16.18 -9.50 -27.32
CA GLN A 164 -16.91 -8.89 -26.19
C GLN A 164 -16.25 -7.59 -25.69
N LEU A 165 -14.93 -7.55 -25.58
CA LEU A 165 -14.20 -6.33 -25.18
C LEU A 165 -14.34 -5.23 -26.26
N HIS A 166 -14.17 -5.58 -27.53
CA HIS A 166 -14.23 -4.61 -28.62
C HIS A 166 -15.65 -4.11 -28.91
N SER A 167 -16.71 -4.87 -28.58
CA SER A 167 -18.09 -4.37 -28.66
C SER A 167 -18.41 -3.30 -27.60
N MET A 168 -17.59 -3.16 -26.56
CA MET A 168 -17.76 -2.12 -25.53
C MET A 168 -17.03 -0.81 -25.85
N PHE A 169 -16.19 -0.76 -26.89
CA PHE A 169 -15.50 0.49 -27.20
C PHE A 169 -16.48 1.57 -27.69
N PRO A 170 -16.37 2.81 -27.17
CA PRO A 170 -17.18 3.93 -27.62
C PRO A 170 -16.79 4.36 -29.04
N SER A 171 -17.58 5.24 -29.68
CA SER A 171 -17.19 5.74 -31.01
C SER A 171 -15.92 6.58 -30.93
N SER A 172 -15.22 6.74 -32.05
CA SER A 172 -14.04 7.63 -32.13
C SER A 172 -14.35 9.10 -31.83
N HIS A 173 -15.63 9.51 -31.86
CA HIS A 173 -16.05 10.83 -31.40
C HIS A 173 -16.14 10.87 -29.88
N ASP A 174 -16.93 9.97 -29.29
CA ASP A 174 -17.13 9.90 -27.84
C ASP A 174 -15.80 9.67 -27.10
N ALA A 175 -14.95 8.76 -27.60
CA ALA A 175 -13.61 8.51 -27.05
C ALA A 175 -12.77 9.80 -26.98
N LYS A 176 -12.84 10.63 -28.03
CA LYS A 176 -12.14 11.91 -28.08
C LYS A 176 -12.73 12.89 -27.06
N VAL A 177 -14.06 13.01 -26.98
CA VAL A 177 -14.75 13.87 -26.00
C VAL A 177 -14.38 13.47 -24.56
N ILE A 178 -14.34 12.17 -24.27
CA ILE A 178 -13.97 11.61 -22.96
C ILE A 178 -12.51 11.95 -22.60
N VAL A 179 -11.58 11.79 -23.54
CA VAL A 179 -10.14 12.06 -23.33
C VAL A 179 -9.86 13.55 -23.19
N GLU A 180 -10.52 14.42 -23.96
CA GLU A 180 -10.33 15.88 -23.91
C GLU A 180 -11.03 16.54 -22.71
N SER A 181 -12.11 15.95 -22.20
CA SER A 181 -12.91 16.51 -21.08
C SER A 181 -12.51 15.98 -19.69
N SER A 182 -11.53 15.08 -19.59
CA SER A 182 -11.20 14.33 -18.37
C SER A 182 -9.77 14.54 -17.88
N LYS A 183 -9.58 14.44 -16.56
CA LYS A 183 -8.25 14.36 -15.93
C LYS A 183 -7.65 12.94 -15.95
N GLY A 184 -8.43 11.94 -16.38
CA GLY A 184 -8.02 10.53 -16.45
C GLY A 184 -6.74 10.23 -17.27
N PRO A 185 -6.49 10.83 -18.45
CA PRO A 185 -5.28 10.54 -19.23
C PRO A 185 -3.99 10.99 -18.51
N VAL A 186 -4.08 12.10 -17.76
CA VAL A 186 -3.00 12.60 -16.90
C VAL A 186 -2.75 11.66 -15.73
N PHE A 187 -3.82 11.24 -15.05
CA PHE A 187 -3.75 10.27 -13.97
C PHE A 187 -3.08 8.96 -14.42
N ALA A 188 -3.42 8.46 -15.62
CA ALA A 188 -2.82 7.26 -16.21
C ALA A 188 -1.31 7.39 -16.48
N LEU A 189 -0.82 8.58 -16.86
CA LEU A 189 0.62 8.83 -17.01
C LEU A 189 1.35 8.76 -15.66
N ILE A 190 0.86 9.48 -14.64
CA ILE A 190 1.44 9.46 -13.29
C ILE A 190 1.45 8.04 -12.72
N LEU A 191 0.36 7.28 -12.95
CA LEU A 191 0.17 5.93 -12.45
C LEU A 191 1.30 4.98 -12.89
N PHE A 192 1.74 5.07 -14.15
CA PHE A 192 2.57 4.05 -14.80
C PHE A 192 3.99 4.48 -15.20
N TYR A 193 4.29 5.78 -15.20
CA TYR A 193 5.59 6.31 -15.63
C TYR A 193 6.23 7.16 -14.53
N SER A 194 7.56 7.30 -14.56
CA SER A 194 8.25 8.32 -13.75
C SER A 194 8.12 9.68 -14.43
N TYR A 195 8.20 10.77 -13.68
CA TYR A 195 8.16 12.13 -14.22
C TYR A 195 9.32 12.35 -15.21
N GLU A 196 10.50 11.79 -14.91
CA GLU A 196 11.67 11.85 -15.79
C GLU A 196 11.49 11.02 -17.08
N ASP A 197 10.80 9.88 -17.03
CA ASP A 197 10.48 9.11 -18.24
C ASP A 197 9.37 9.81 -19.07
N ILE A 198 8.40 10.47 -18.43
CA ILE A 198 7.41 11.33 -19.11
C ILE A 198 8.10 12.49 -19.83
N LEU A 199 8.96 13.26 -19.15
CA LEU A 199 9.73 14.37 -19.74
C LEU A 199 10.62 13.94 -20.90
N ARG A 200 11.14 12.71 -20.86
CA ARG A 200 11.95 12.11 -21.94
C ARG A 200 11.13 11.52 -23.10
N GLY A 201 9.80 11.65 -23.08
CA GLY A 201 8.92 11.08 -24.10
C GLY A 201 8.80 9.56 -24.08
N LYS A 202 9.19 8.91 -22.98
CA LYS A 202 9.11 7.45 -22.78
C LYS A 202 7.75 7.02 -22.21
N SER A 203 6.70 7.64 -22.69
CA SER A 203 5.32 7.34 -22.32
C SER A 203 4.39 7.63 -23.52
N PRO A 204 3.27 6.92 -23.67
CA PRO A 204 2.33 7.18 -24.76
C PRO A 204 1.74 8.60 -24.65
N PRO A 205 1.58 9.35 -25.77
CA PRO A 205 0.91 10.64 -25.71
C PRO A 205 -0.55 10.45 -25.30
N THR A 206 -1.09 11.33 -24.44
CA THR A 206 -2.46 11.21 -23.89
C THR A 206 -3.54 11.05 -24.98
N ALA A 207 -3.40 11.77 -26.10
CA ALA A 207 -4.30 11.68 -27.25
C ALA A 207 -4.34 10.30 -27.94
N SER A 208 -3.39 9.39 -27.66
CA SER A 208 -3.46 8.00 -28.14
C SER A 208 -4.59 7.20 -27.51
N LEU A 209 -5.11 7.62 -26.34
CA LEU A 209 -6.27 6.99 -25.70
C LEU A 209 -7.58 7.22 -26.48
N SER A 210 -7.61 8.16 -27.42
CA SER A 210 -8.75 8.36 -28.34
C SER A 210 -8.76 7.37 -29.52
N ALA A 211 -7.72 6.56 -29.69
CA ALA A 211 -7.54 5.64 -30.82
C ALA A 211 -7.74 4.18 -30.38
N MET A 212 -8.91 3.60 -30.68
CA MET A 212 -9.30 2.27 -30.21
C MET A 212 -8.39 1.17 -30.80
N PRO A 213 -7.90 0.19 -30.00
CA PRO A 213 -7.09 -0.91 -30.52
C PRO A 213 -7.92 -1.90 -31.35
N CYS A 214 -7.34 -2.38 -32.47
CA CYS A 214 -7.99 -3.37 -33.34
C CYS A 214 -8.35 -4.66 -32.59
N MET A 215 -9.51 -5.24 -32.91
CA MET A 215 -10.04 -6.49 -32.33
C MET A 215 -9.08 -7.70 -32.38
N SER A 216 -8.12 -7.73 -33.31
CA SER A 216 -7.11 -8.80 -33.39
C SER A 216 -5.97 -8.68 -32.36
N LYS A 217 -5.94 -7.59 -31.57
CA LYS A 217 -5.00 -7.44 -30.44
C LYS A 217 -5.37 -8.40 -29.30
N HIS A 218 -4.37 -8.74 -28.48
CA HIS A 218 -4.55 -9.63 -27.32
C HIS A 218 -5.56 -9.04 -26.31
N PRO A 219 -6.40 -9.86 -25.63
CA PRO A 219 -7.43 -9.38 -24.71
C PRO A 219 -6.94 -8.36 -23.67
N ALA A 220 -5.74 -8.54 -23.12
CA ALA A 220 -5.18 -7.60 -22.14
C ALA A 220 -4.89 -6.19 -22.71
N VAL A 221 -4.61 -6.05 -24.01
CA VAL A 221 -4.50 -4.74 -24.67
C VAL A 221 -5.87 -4.05 -24.72
N LEU A 222 -6.90 -4.81 -25.11
CA LEU A 222 -8.27 -4.33 -25.23
C LEU A 222 -8.84 -3.93 -23.86
N ALA A 223 -8.72 -4.81 -22.86
CA ALA A 223 -9.16 -4.56 -21.49
C ALA A 223 -8.41 -3.40 -20.82
N LYS A 224 -7.09 -3.27 -21.04
CA LYS A 224 -6.33 -2.11 -20.55
C LYS A 224 -6.90 -0.80 -21.09
N HIS A 225 -7.13 -0.73 -22.40
CA HIS A 225 -7.64 0.47 -23.06
C HIS A 225 -9.07 0.80 -22.57
N LEU A 226 -9.92 -0.21 -22.40
CA LEU A 226 -11.28 -0.06 -21.88
C LEU A 226 -11.30 0.42 -20.41
N LEU A 227 -10.39 -0.10 -19.57
CA LEU A 227 -10.22 0.35 -18.17
C LEU A 227 -9.67 1.78 -18.08
N LEU A 228 -8.76 2.17 -18.98
CA LEU A 228 -8.27 3.55 -19.08
C LEU A 228 -9.42 4.52 -19.43
N LEU A 229 -10.26 4.17 -20.40
CA LEU A 229 -11.44 4.94 -20.76
C LEU A 229 -12.48 5.01 -19.62
N ALA A 230 -12.68 3.91 -18.88
CA ALA A 230 -13.54 3.90 -17.70
C ALA A 230 -13.04 4.85 -16.60
N ILE A 231 -11.72 4.91 -16.36
CA ILE A 231 -11.12 5.90 -15.44
C ILE A 231 -11.23 7.32 -15.99
N CYS A 232 -11.22 7.53 -17.31
CA CYS A 232 -11.51 8.84 -17.89
C CYS A 232 -12.96 9.27 -17.68
N LEU A 233 -13.96 8.39 -17.90
CA LEU A 233 -15.36 8.66 -17.55
C LEU A 233 -15.51 9.00 -16.05
N GLN A 234 -14.86 8.23 -15.18
CA GLN A 234 -14.85 8.42 -13.73
C GLN A 234 -14.25 9.77 -13.28
N GLN A 235 -13.47 10.43 -14.13
CA GLN A 235 -12.81 11.71 -13.85
C GLN A 235 -13.29 12.87 -14.73
N LEU A 236 -14.48 12.73 -15.33
CA LEU A 236 -15.21 13.87 -15.89
C LEU A 236 -15.67 14.83 -14.76
N PRO A 237 -15.79 16.14 -15.04
CA PRO A 237 -16.33 17.09 -14.06
C PRO A 237 -17.83 16.88 -13.85
N PRO A 238 -18.38 17.14 -12.65
CA PRO A 238 -19.81 16.96 -12.36
C PRO A 238 -20.75 17.83 -13.20
N GLY A 239 -20.23 18.93 -13.77
CA GLY A 239 -20.95 19.79 -14.73
C GLY A 239 -20.78 19.40 -16.20
N PHE A 240 -20.32 18.17 -16.51
CA PHE A 240 -20.16 17.69 -17.87
C PHE A 240 -21.52 17.46 -18.56
N ASP A 241 -21.67 17.93 -19.81
CA ASP A 241 -22.86 17.68 -20.61
C ASP A 241 -22.83 16.26 -21.19
N ALA A 242 -23.53 15.34 -20.54
CA ALA A 242 -23.66 13.95 -20.96
C ALA A 242 -24.28 13.78 -22.37
N SER A 243 -24.97 14.78 -22.92
CA SER A 243 -25.51 14.71 -24.29
C SER A 243 -24.45 14.81 -25.39
N LEU A 244 -23.21 15.14 -25.02
CA LEU A 244 -22.04 15.07 -25.91
C LEU A 244 -21.53 13.64 -26.13
N LEU A 245 -22.08 12.64 -25.43
CA LEU A 245 -21.72 11.23 -25.56
C LEU A 245 -22.89 10.42 -26.13
N SER A 246 -22.61 9.58 -27.11
CA SER A 246 -23.59 8.78 -27.87
C SER A 246 -24.06 7.52 -27.10
N PHE A 247 -24.21 7.61 -25.79
CA PHE A 247 -24.52 6.47 -24.90
C PHE A 247 -26.03 6.22 -24.80
N GLY A 248 -26.43 4.94 -24.72
CA GLY A 248 -27.82 4.51 -24.56
C GLY A 248 -28.29 4.33 -23.11
N VAL A 249 -27.38 4.51 -22.15
CA VAL A 249 -27.55 4.31 -20.68
C VAL A 249 -26.75 5.39 -19.93
N SER A 250 -26.78 5.40 -18.60
CA SER A 250 -26.00 6.39 -17.83
C SER A 250 -24.48 6.20 -17.99
N ILE A 251 -23.71 7.23 -17.64
CA ILE A 251 -22.24 7.14 -17.60
C ILE A 251 -21.80 6.11 -16.55
N GLN A 252 -22.51 6.03 -15.43
CA GLN A 252 -22.30 5.04 -14.35
C GLN A 252 -22.50 3.61 -14.87
N ASP A 253 -23.63 3.33 -15.53
CA ASP A 253 -23.93 2.01 -16.12
C ASP A 253 -22.88 1.63 -17.17
N THR A 254 -22.51 2.59 -18.03
CA THR A 254 -21.51 2.41 -19.08
C THR A 254 -20.15 2.01 -18.49
N MET A 255 -19.68 2.71 -17.45
CA MET A 255 -18.46 2.34 -16.72
C MET A 255 -18.56 0.96 -16.08
N ALA A 256 -19.71 0.62 -15.49
CA ALA A 256 -19.92 -0.67 -14.85
C ALA A 256 -19.85 -1.83 -15.87
N GLU A 257 -20.50 -1.70 -17.03
CA GLU A 257 -20.43 -2.68 -18.12
C GLU A 257 -19.00 -2.82 -18.69
N TRP A 258 -18.29 -1.70 -18.86
CA TRP A 258 -16.90 -1.69 -19.32
C TRP A 258 -15.96 -2.41 -18.34
N VAL A 259 -16.06 -2.13 -17.04
CA VAL A 259 -15.24 -2.77 -16.00
C VAL A 259 -15.63 -4.23 -15.78
N ALA A 260 -16.91 -4.58 -15.87
CA ALA A 260 -17.37 -5.97 -15.85
C ALA A 260 -16.82 -6.77 -17.04
N THR A 261 -16.83 -6.19 -18.25
CA THR A 261 -16.30 -6.84 -19.45
C THR A 261 -14.77 -6.96 -19.40
N ALA A 262 -14.06 -5.93 -18.90
CA ALA A 262 -12.62 -6.01 -18.63
C ALA A 262 -12.26 -7.07 -17.57
N SER A 263 -13.18 -7.38 -16.65
CA SER A 263 -12.98 -8.41 -15.63
C SER A 263 -12.88 -9.83 -16.20
N LEU A 264 -13.29 -10.06 -17.46
CA LEU A 264 -13.03 -11.30 -18.20
C LEU A 264 -11.52 -11.56 -18.40
N VAL A 265 -10.71 -10.51 -18.40
CA VAL A 265 -9.24 -10.58 -18.46
C VAL A 265 -8.65 -10.64 -17.07
N THR A 266 -9.00 -9.72 -16.16
CA THR A 266 -8.34 -9.65 -14.84
C THR A 266 -8.60 -10.89 -13.98
N SER A 267 -9.73 -11.58 -14.19
CA SER A 267 -10.06 -12.85 -13.52
C SER A 267 -9.39 -14.08 -14.15
N ASN A 268 -8.66 -13.95 -15.26
CA ASN A 268 -8.06 -15.06 -15.99
C ASN A 268 -6.52 -15.06 -15.86
N ASP A 269 -6.00 -16.05 -15.12
CA ASP A 269 -4.58 -16.20 -14.82
C ASP A 269 -3.68 -16.33 -16.07
N GLU A 270 -4.19 -16.87 -17.19
CA GLU A 270 -3.43 -16.95 -18.45
C GLU A 270 -3.22 -15.57 -19.10
N MET A 271 -4.15 -14.63 -18.88
CA MET A 271 -4.16 -13.33 -19.58
C MET A 271 -3.45 -12.22 -18.80
N VAL A 272 -3.39 -12.33 -17.47
CA VAL A 272 -2.75 -11.33 -16.60
C VAL A 272 -1.22 -11.45 -16.52
N GLY A 273 -0.63 -12.51 -17.08
CA GLY A 273 0.83 -12.77 -17.09
C GLY A 273 1.66 -11.93 -18.08
N SER A 274 1.18 -10.77 -18.53
CA SER A 274 1.93 -9.81 -19.36
C SER A 274 2.01 -8.44 -18.68
N ALA A 275 2.81 -7.52 -19.22
CA ALA A 275 2.84 -6.12 -18.77
C ALA A 275 1.44 -5.49 -18.75
N GLU A 276 0.70 -5.62 -19.86
CA GLU A 276 -0.66 -5.10 -20.02
C GLU A 276 -1.66 -5.81 -19.11
N GLY A 277 -1.45 -7.11 -18.85
CA GLY A 277 -2.25 -7.90 -17.93
C GLY A 277 -2.12 -7.45 -16.47
N LEU A 278 -0.89 -7.12 -16.06
CA LEU A 278 -0.61 -6.54 -14.74
C LEU A 278 -1.13 -5.09 -14.64
N GLU A 279 -0.98 -4.30 -15.71
CA GLU A 279 -1.56 -2.95 -15.81
C GLU A 279 -3.10 -2.97 -15.70
N CYS A 280 -3.79 -3.97 -16.27
CA CYS A 280 -5.24 -4.15 -16.08
C CYS A 280 -5.63 -4.33 -14.60
N LEU A 281 -4.87 -5.12 -13.84
CA LEU A 281 -5.14 -5.32 -12.41
C LEU A 281 -4.89 -4.05 -11.59
N ILE A 282 -3.84 -3.29 -11.92
CA ILE A 282 -3.55 -1.99 -11.30
C ILE A 282 -4.68 -1.00 -11.60
N LEU A 283 -5.11 -0.89 -12.86
CA LEU A 283 -6.22 -0.02 -13.28
C LEU A 283 -7.54 -0.40 -12.59
N GLN A 284 -7.89 -1.69 -12.55
CA GLN A 284 -9.07 -2.16 -11.83
C GLN A 284 -9.00 -1.81 -10.33
N GLY A 285 -7.82 -1.99 -9.71
CA GLY A 285 -7.58 -1.55 -8.34
C GLY A 285 -7.86 -0.06 -8.14
N PHE A 286 -7.26 0.81 -8.94
CA PHE A 286 -7.45 2.27 -8.81
C PHE A 286 -8.86 2.76 -9.16
N TYR A 287 -9.53 2.15 -10.15
CA TYR A 287 -10.95 2.40 -10.41
C TYR A 287 -11.82 2.09 -9.18
N LEU A 288 -11.54 0.98 -8.49
CA LEU A 288 -12.21 0.61 -7.25
C LEU A 288 -11.87 1.55 -6.08
N VAL A 289 -10.61 1.98 -5.92
CA VAL A 289 -10.23 3.00 -4.91
C VAL A 289 -11.01 4.29 -5.12
N ASN A 290 -11.06 4.79 -6.36
CA ASN A 290 -11.78 6.01 -6.72
C ASN A 290 -13.29 5.90 -6.45
N SER A 291 -13.86 4.71 -6.64
CA SER A 291 -15.25 4.38 -6.35
C SER A 291 -15.55 4.15 -4.85
N GLY A 292 -14.58 4.37 -3.94
CA GLY A 292 -14.73 4.05 -2.51
C GLY A 292 -14.75 2.56 -2.17
N ASN A 293 -14.59 1.69 -3.17
CA ASN A 293 -14.64 0.23 -3.08
C ASN A 293 -13.30 -0.36 -2.57
N LEU A 294 -12.78 0.20 -1.47
CA LEU A 294 -11.45 -0.04 -0.90
C LEU A 294 -11.12 -1.52 -0.67
N ARG A 295 -12.09 -2.34 -0.22
CA ARG A 295 -11.86 -3.78 0.05
C ARG A 295 -11.67 -4.58 -1.23
N LYS A 296 -12.46 -4.27 -2.27
CA LYS A 296 -12.30 -4.87 -3.59
C LYS A 296 -11.00 -4.40 -4.24
N ALA A 297 -10.66 -3.12 -4.08
CA ALA A 297 -9.38 -2.57 -4.54
C ALA A 297 -8.18 -3.27 -3.89
N TRP A 298 -8.26 -3.54 -2.58
CA TRP A 298 -7.23 -4.27 -1.84
C TRP A 298 -7.06 -5.70 -2.36
N LEU A 299 -8.15 -6.42 -2.62
CA LEU A 299 -8.11 -7.75 -3.24
C LEU A 299 -7.51 -7.72 -4.66
N ALA A 300 -7.88 -6.75 -5.49
CA ALA A 300 -7.31 -6.57 -6.83
C ALA A 300 -5.80 -6.25 -6.77
N MET A 301 -5.37 -5.41 -5.82
CA MET A 301 -3.97 -5.04 -5.64
C MET A 301 -3.14 -6.19 -5.05
N ARG A 302 -3.70 -7.01 -4.15
CA ARG A 302 -3.09 -8.27 -3.68
C ARG A 302 -2.87 -9.25 -4.84
N ARG A 303 -3.84 -9.38 -5.76
CA ARG A 303 -3.70 -10.18 -6.97
C ARG A 303 -2.59 -9.64 -7.89
N ALA A 304 -2.51 -8.32 -8.09
CA ALA A 304 -1.40 -7.69 -8.82
C ALA A 304 -0.03 -7.96 -8.16
N LEU A 305 0.05 -7.87 -6.83
CA LEU A 305 1.27 -8.12 -6.04
C LEU A 305 1.75 -9.56 -6.19
N SER A 306 0.88 -10.56 -6.01
CA SER A 306 1.27 -11.97 -6.17
C SER A 306 1.70 -12.29 -7.61
N LEU A 307 1.08 -11.68 -8.63
CA LEU A 307 1.48 -11.86 -10.02
C LEU A 307 2.82 -11.18 -10.33
N ALA A 308 3.06 -9.97 -9.83
CA ALA A 308 4.35 -9.29 -9.94
C ALA A 308 5.50 -10.10 -9.29
N GLN A 309 5.24 -10.78 -8.17
CA GLN A 309 6.18 -11.72 -7.56
C GLN A 309 6.42 -12.97 -8.42
N LEU A 310 5.37 -13.59 -8.97
CA LEU A 310 5.50 -14.72 -9.91
C LEU A 310 6.22 -14.34 -11.22
N MET A 311 6.13 -13.08 -11.66
CA MET A 311 6.89 -12.52 -12.78
C MET A 311 8.37 -12.24 -12.42
N GLY A 312 8.75 -12.33 -11.14
CA GLY A 312 10.11 -12.12 -10.63
C GLY A 312 10.52 -10.66 -10.51
N ILE A 313 9.58 -9.72 -10.46
CA ILE A 313 9.86 -8.27 -10.53
C ILE A 313 10.66 -7.80 -9.30
N GLU A 314 10.27 -8.25 -8.11
CA GLU A 314 10.93 -7.99 -6.82
C GLU A 314 12.45 -8.26 -6.87
N GLN A 315 12.89 -9.30 -7.59
CA GLN A 315 14.28 -9.72 -7.66
C GLN A 315 15.05 -9.15 -8.85
N ASN A 316 14.34 -8.66 -9.88
CA ASN A 316 14.91 -8.32 -11.19
C ASN A 316 14.25 -7.06 -11.79
N ALA A 317 14.09 -5.99 -11.01
CA ALA A 317 13.34 -4.79 -11.41
C ALA A 317 13.87 -4.06 -12.68
N HIS A 318 15.09 -4.38 -13.15
CA HIS A 318 15.66 -3.91 -14.42
C HIS A 318 15.27 -4.74 -15.65
N ARG A 319 14.72 -5.96 -15.49
CA ARG A 319 14.37 -6.87 -16.59
C ARG A 319 13.06 -6.46 -17.23
N THR A 320 13.07 -6.12 -18.51
CA THR A 320 11.84 -5.76 -19.26
C THR A 320 10.76 -6.83 -19.15
N LEU A 321 9.52 -6.39 -18.91
CA LEU A 321 8.36 -7.27 -18.89
C LEU A 321 7.99 -7.74 -20.29
N ARG A 322 7.39 -8.93 -20.38
CA ARG A 322 6.84 -9.43 -21.63
C ARG A 322 5.54 -8.66 -21.95
N SER A 323 5.55 -7.90 -23.03
CA SER A 323 4.34 -7.39 -23.67
C SER A 323 3.57 -8.54 -24.37
N CYS A 324 2.25 -8.42 -24.42
CA CYS A 324 1.39 -9.24 -25.28
C CYS A 324 1.08 -8.59 -26.65
N ASP A 325 1.61 -7.40 -26.93
CA ASP A 325 1.51 -6.71 -28.22
C ASP A 325 2.88 -6.63 -28.90
N PRO A 326 3.16 -7.45 -29.94
CA PRO A 326 4.46 -7.45 -30.61
C PRO A 326 4.74 -6.16 -31.42
N ALA A 327 3.78 -5.24 -31.52
CA ALA A 327 3.92 -3.97 -32.23
C ALA A 327 4.01 -2.74 -31.29
N VAL A 328 4.06 -2.93 -29.97
CA VAL A 328 4.32 -1.81 -29.03
C VAL A 328 5.81 -1.42 -29.06
N ASP A 329 6.12 -0.14 -28.94
CA ASP A 329 7.49 0.32 -28.72
C ASP A 329 7.96 -0.08 -27.31
N PRO A 330 9.04 -0.87 -27.14
CA PRO A 330 9.56 -1.22 -25.83
C PRO A 330 9.97 -0.01 -24.97
N ALA A 331 10.22 1.15 -25.57
CA ALA A 331 10.57 2.38 -24.85
C ALA A 331 9.39 3.05 -24.13
N VAL A 332 8.14 2.69 -24.46
CA VAL A 332 6.92 3.20 -23.78
C VAL A 332 6.21 2.14 -22.92
N ILE A 333 6.79 0.95 -22.75
CA ILE A 333 6.32 -0.03 -21.76
C ILE A 333 6.70 0.48 -20.34
N PRO A 334 5.77 0.54 -19.38
CA PRO A 334 6.07 0.86 -17.98
C PRO A 334 7.22 0.02 -17.41
N SER A 335 8.13 0.66 -16.67
CA SER A 335 9.24 -0.09 -16.08
C SER A 335 8.74 -1.06 -15.00
N PRO A 336 9.34 -2.27 -14.87
CA PRO A 336 8.92 -3.25 -13.86
C PRO A 336 8.99 -2.65 -12.44
N HIS A 337 10.05 -1.88 -12.19
CA HIS A 337 10.24 -1.05 -11.00
C HIS A 337 9.04 -0.13 -10.71
N GLN A 338 8.56 0.63 -11.70
CA GLN A 338 7.44 1.58 -11.49
C GLN A 338 6.11 0.87 -11.22
N LEU A 339 5.88 -0.30 -11.84
CA LEU A 339 4.72 -1.13 -11.51
C LEU A 339 4.82 -1.70 -10.09
N TRP A 340 5.99 -2.23 -9.71
CA TRP A 340 6.24 -2.78 -8.37
C TRP A 340 6.10 -1.75 -7.26
N TYR A 341 6.63 -0.54 -7.51
CA TYR A 341 6.40 0.63 -6.66
C TYR A 341 4.91 0.92 -6.51
N ARG A 342 4.17 1.08 -7.62
CA ARG A 342 2.76 1.49 -7.58
C ARG A 342 1.86 0.46 -6.88
N ILE A 343 2.16 -0.83 -7.06
CA ILE A 343 1.50 -1.93 -6.34
C ILE A 343 1.76 -1.82 -4.83
N ASN A 344 3.02 -1.65 -4.41
CA ASN A 344 3.38 -1.49 -3.00
C ASN A 344 2.75 -0.23 -2.37
N PHE A 345 2.74 0.90 -3.08
CA PHE A 345 2.06 2.13 -2.65
C PHE A 345 0.58 1.87 -2.37
N CYS A 346 -0.15 1.33 -3.35
CA CYS A 346 -1.58 1.14 -3.22
C CYS A 346 -1.94 0.06 -2.18
N ASP A 347 -1.19 -1.04 -2.14
CA ASP A 347 -1.37 -2.09 -1.13
C ASP A 347 -1.20 -1.55 0.30
N ARG A 348 -0.13 -0.80 0.57
CA ARG A 348 0.16 -0.27 1.92
C ARG A 348 -0.80 0.84 2.31
N TYR A 349 -1.16 1.72 1.37
CA TYR A 349 -2.17 2.75 1.60
C TYR A 349 -3.52 2.12 2.01
N LEU A 350 -4.01 1.13 1.24
CA LEU A 350 -5.27 0.44 1.54
C LEU A 350 -5.17 -0.40 2.82
N SER A 351 -4.05 -1.08 3.05
CA SER A 351 -3.83 -1.87 4.26
C SER A 351 -3.80 -0.99 5.51
N LEU A 352 -3.12 0.16 5.47
CA LEU A 352 -3.09 1.12 6.58
C LEU A 352 -4.48 1.70 6.89
N LEU A 353 -5.28 2.00 5.87
CA LEU A 353 -6.66 2.47 6.03
C LEU A 353 -7.63 1.41 6.56
N LEU A 354 -7.51 0.16 6.10
CA LEU A 354 -8.37 -0.97 6.50
C LEU A 354 -7.85 -1.70 7.76
N GLY A 355 -6.75 -1.23 8.35
CA GLY A 355 -6.12 -1.84 9.52
C GLY A 355 -5.50 -3.21 9.28
N LEU A 356 -5.17 -3.54 8.02
CA LEU A 356 -4.67 -4.85 7.58
C LEU A 356 -3.12 -4.89 7.53
N PRO A 357 -2.50 -6.07 7.58
CA PRO A 357 -1.07 -6.23 7.32
C PRO A 357 -0.73 -6.01 5.82
N ALA A 358 0.48 -5.55 5.53
CA ALA A 358 0.99 -5.37 4.17
C ALA A 358 1.15 -6.70 3.40
N GLY A 359 1.26 -6.63 2.07
CA GLY A 359 1.40 -7.79 1.19
C GLY A 359 2.84 -8.27 1.00
N THR A 360 3.81 -7.35 1.13
CA THR A 360 5.24 -7.63 1.20
C THR A 360 5.94 -6.59 2.05
N HIS A 361 7.09 -6.96 2.62
CA HIS A 361 7.97 -6.07 3.38
C HIS A 361 9.14 -5.55 2.52
N ASP A 362 9.24 -5.97 1.24
CA ASP A 362 10.27 -5.50 0.31
C ASP A 362 10.24 -3.96 0.14
N ASN A 363 11.40 -3.33 0.05
CA ASN A 363 11.52 -1.90 -0.23
C ASN A 363 12.50 -1.59 -1.37
N SER A 364 12.85 -2.58 -2.21
CA SER A 364 13.75 -2.42 -3.37
C SER A 364 13.40 -1.25 -4.29
N PHE A 365 12.11 -0.90 -4.39
CA PHE A 365 11.63 0.25 -5.16
C PHE A 365 12.09 1.62 -4.63
N ALA A 366 12.69 1.64 -3.44
CA ALA A 366 13.23 2.81 -2.75
C ALA A 366 14.74 2.71 -2.51
N ASP A 367 15.45 1.78 -3.17
CA ASP A 367 16.91 1.71 -3.14
C ASP A 367 17.53 2.97 -3.77
N ASP A 368 18.67 3.42 -3.25
CA ASP A 368 19.37 4.63 -3.71
C ASP A 368 19.68 4.63 -5.23
N SER A 369 19.84 3.44 -5.83
CA SER A 369 20.09 3.29 -7.28
C SER A 369 18.91 3.71 -8.16
N PHE A 370 17.68 3.53 -7.66
CA PHE A 370 16.46 4.00 -8.32
C PHE A 370 16.11 5.41 -7.88
N ILE A 371 16.25 5.74 -6.60
CA ILE A 371 16.01 7.10 -6.08
C ILE A 371 16.95 8.13 -6.72
N ALA A 372 18.17 7.77 -7.13
CA ALA A 372 19.09 8.65 -7.84
C ALA A 372 18.59 9.11 -9.25
N ARG A 373 17.50 8.52 -9.76
CA ARG A 373 16.82 8.97 -11.00
C ARG A 373 15.56 9.81 -10.76
N ASP A 374 15.06 9.85 -9.53
CA ASP A 374 13.76 10.43 -9.20
C ASP A 374 13.81 11.96 -9.08
N THR A 375 12.68 12.62 -9.31
CA THR A 375 12.47 13.96 -8.75
C THR A 375 12.40 13.92 -7.22
N PRO A 376 12.64 15.04 -6.51
CA PRO A 376 12.47 15.09 -5.05
C PRO A 376 11.08 14.66 -4.57
N MET A 377 10.03 14.90 -5.37
CA MET A 377 8.66 14.48 -5.06
C MET A 377 8.47 12.96 -5.18
N GLU A 378 8.99 12.32 -6.23
CA GLU A 378 8.93 10.86 -6.38
C GLU A 378 9.74 10.15 -5.29
N SER A 379 10.92 10.69 -4.94
CA SER A 379 11.72 10.18 -3.82
C SER A 379 10.95 10.27 -2.50
N LEU A 380 10.20 11.36 -2.27
CA LEU A 380 9.39 11.54 -1.08
C LEU A 380 8.16 10.59 -1.07
N GLU A 381 7.47 10.40 -2.20
CA GLU A 381 6.33 9.46 -2.34
C GLU A 381 6.76 8.00 -2.07
N LYS A 382 7.95 7.60 -2.56
CA LYS A 382 8.57 6.30 -2.24
C LYS A 382 8.94 6.18 -0.76
N ARG A 383 9.54 7.21 -0.15
CA ARG A 383 9.84 7.22 1.30
C ARG A 383 8.56 7.13 2.14
N HIS A 384 7.48 7.82 1.77
CA HIS A 384 6.16 7.68 2.40
C HIS A 384 5.60 6.25 2.26
N THR A 385 5.89 5.56 1.16
CA THR A 385 5.50 4.14 0.96
C THR A 385 6.29 3.18 1.86
N VAL A 386 7.58 3.44 2.11
CA VAL A 386 8.38 2.71 3.11
C VAL A 386 7.87 3.00 4.54
N ILE A 387 7.62 4.27 4.86
CA ILE A 387 7.08 4.70 6.15
C ILE A 387 5.70 4.08 6.43
N SER A 388 4.83 3.98 5.42
CA SER A 388 3.50 3.36 5.54
C SER A 388 3.58 1.90 6.02
N LEU A 389 4.55 1.13 5.54
CA LEU A 389 4.83 -0.23 6.05
C LEU A 389 5.24 -0.19 7.53
N ARG A 390 6.15 0.72 7.92
CA ARG A 390 6.59 0.83 9.32
C ARG A 390 5.45 1.22 10.27
N ILE A 391 4.46 2.00 9.82
CA ILE A 391 3.25 2.30 10.61
C ILE A 391 2.37 1.05 10.73
N ILE A 392 2.23 0.23 9.68
CA ILE A 392 1.54 -1.06 9.75
C ILE A 392 2.25 -2.01 10.72
N ASP A 393 3.59 -2.12 10.68
CA ASP A 393 4.37 -2.92 11.64
C ASP A 393 4.15 -2.42 13.07
N ARG A 394 4.22 -1.10 13.29
CA ARG A 394 3.95 -0.46 14.59
C ARG A 394 2.56 -0.80 15.12
N ASN A 395 1.54 -0.80 14.26
CA ASN A 395 0.16 -1.13 14.64
C ASN A 395 -0.02 -2.58 15.14
N HIS A 396 0.90 -3.49 14.77
CA HIS A 396 0.91 -4.89 15.23
C HIS A 396 1.93 -5.18 16.34
N ALA A 397 2.77 -4.20 16.72
CA ALA A 397 3.80 -4.33 17.74
C ALA A 397 3.25 -4.27 19.18
N SER A 398 4.03 -4.71 20.18
CA SER A 398 3.61 -4.58 21.58
C SER A 398 3.52 -3.12 22.01
N ALA A 399 2.62 -2.79 22.95
CA ALA A 399 2.46 -1.43 23.48
C ALA A 399 3.77 -0.80 24.02
N SER A 400 4.67 -1.63 24.55
CA SER A 400 6.01 -1.24 24.99
C SER A 400 6.96 -0.82 23.85
N GLU A 401 6.83 -1.43 22.68
CA GLU A 401 7.70 -1.17 21.51
C GLU A 401 7.08 -0.11 20.60
N ALA A 402 5.75 -0.13 20.45
CA ALA A 402 4.99 0.72 19.55
C ALA A 402 5.26 2.22 19.73
N TYR A 403 5.52 2.71 20.95
CA TYR A 403 5.85 4.13 21.18
C TYR A 403 7.30 4.49 20.80
N ALA A 404 8.24 3.56 20.92
CA ALA A 404 9.62 3.76 20.47
C ALA A 404 9.69 3.71 18.93
N MET A 405 8.96 2.77 18.30
CA MET A 405 8.74 2.76 16.86
C MET A 405 8.07 4.05 16.39
N THR A 406 7.06 4.55 17.11
CA THR A 406 6.37 5.81 16.76
C THR A 406 7.35 7.00 16.68
N GLN A 407 8.25 7.16 17.65
CA GLN A 407 9.30 8.19 17.62
C GLN A 407 10.30 7.99 16.46
N SER A 408 10.71 6.75 16.18
CA SER A 408 11.62 6.46 15.06
C SER A 408 11.00 6.77 13.69
N ILE A 409 9.70 6.51 13.51
CA ILE A 409 8.97 6.79 12.27
C ILE A 409 8.75 8.31 12.10
N ASP A 410 8.47 9.02 13.20
CA ASP A 410 8.35 10.48 13.21
C ASP A 410 9.66 11.17 12.78
N CYS A 411 10.80 10.76 13.34
CA CYS A 411 12.11 11.25 12.90
C CYS A 411 12.41 10.97 11.42
N GLU A 412 11.91 9.86 10.85
CA GLU A 412 12.06 9.55 9.42
C GLU A 412 11.11 10.37 8.53
N LEU A 413 9.89 10.65 9.00
CA LEU A 413 8.97 11.60 8.36
C LEU A 413 9.57 13.01 8.35
N GLU A 414 10.12 13.47 9.47
CA GLU A 414 10.76 14.78 9.59
C GLU A 414 12.02 14.89 8.73
N ALA A 415 12.85 13.83 8.68
CA ALA A 415 14.03 13.75 7.80
C ALA A 415 13.65 13.77 6.32
N ALA A 416 12.60 13.05 5.92
CA ALA A 416 12.08 13.07 4.55
C ALA A 416 11.44 14.43 4.20
N ALA A 417 10.75 15.09 5.15
CA ALA A 417 10.19 16.42 4.92
C ALA A 417 11.28 17.48 4.68
N LYS A 418 12.41 17.38 5.40
CA LYS A 418 13.55 18.30 5.28
C LYS A 418 14.19 18.30 3.90
N THR A 419 14.12 17.22 3.11
CA THR A 419 14.73 17.19 1.76
C THR A 419 14.04 18.10 0.74
N MET A 420 12.80 18.52 0.99
CA MET A 420 12.06 19.41 0.10
C MET A 420 12.34 20.91 0.33
N GLY A 421 12.95 21.25 1.47
CA GLY A 421 13.11 22.64 1.93
C GLY A 421 11.81 23.27 2.45
N THR A 422 11.93 24.29 3.31
CA THR A 422 10.79 24.85 4.07
C THR A 422 9.68 25.40 3.18
N ARG A 423 10.01 26.14 2.13
CA ARG A 423 9.02 26.78 1.23
C ARG A 423 8.20 25.79 0.40
N TRP A 424 8.64 24.54 0.27
CA TRP A 424 7.82 23.50 -0.35
C TRP A 424 6.65 23.06 0.54
N TRP A 425 6.72 23.34 1.85
CA TRP A 425 5.67 23.08 2.85
C TRP A 425 4.74 24.27 3.10
N ASP A 426 4.93 25.38 2.39
CA ASP A 426 3.95 26.46 2.32
C ASP A 426 2.60 25.90 1.79
N VAL A 427 1.49 26.50 2.19
CA VAL A 427 0.17 26.19 1.59
C VAL A 427 0.12 26.89 0.23
N PRO A 428 -0.03 26.17 -0.89
CA PRO A 428 -0.08 26.81 -2.20
C PRO A 428 -1.26 27.79 -2.31
N PRO A 429 -1.13 28.90 -3.07
CA PRO A 429 -2.29 29.72 -3.41
C PRO A 429 -3.32 28.87 -4.16
N ALA A 430 -4.59 29.30 -4.15
CA ALA A 430 -5.63 28.66 -4.95
C ALA A 430 -5.17 28.55 -6.42
N PRO A 431 -5.26 27.37 -7.07
CA PRO A 431 -4.72 27.17 -8.41
C PRO A 431 -5.26 28.21 -9.41
N VAL A 432 -4.34 29.00 -9.97
CA VAL A 432 -4.63 29.79 -11.16
C VAL A 432 -4.80 28.80 -12.30
N TYR A 433 -5.96 28.80 -12.96
CA TYR A 433 -6.22 27.96 -14.12
C TYR A 433 -5.12 28.20 -15.17
N SER A 434 -4.53 27.11 -15.63
CA SER A 434 -3.48 27.09 -16.65
C SER A 434 -3.83 26.08 -17.71
N ASP A 435 -3.76 26.49 -18.98
CA ASP A 435 -3.99 25.61 -20.13
C ASP A 435 -2.87 24.56 -20.29
N ASP A 436 -1.72 24.74 -19.62
CA ASP A 436 -0.71 23.69 -19.50
C ASP A 436 -1.12 22.64 -18.45
N VAL A 437 -1.60 21.53 -18.99
CA VAL A 437 -1.89 20.28 -18.30
C VAL A 437 -0.72 19.81 -17.40
N THR A 438 0.53 20.05 -17.79
CA THR A 438 1.74 19.63 -17.06
C THR A 438 1.93 20.44 -15.77
N THR A 439 1.76 21.77 -15.86
CA THR A 439 1.79 22.67 -14.71
C THR A 439 0.64 22.37 -13.73
N GLN A 440 -0.58 22.17 -14.24
CA GLN A 440 -1.72 21.79 -13.40
C GLN A 440 -1.49 20.43 -12.70
N MET A 441 -0.94 19.44 -13.42
CA MET A 441 -0.55 18.14 -12.89
C MET A 441 0.44 18.27 -11.73
N SER A 442 1.50 19.07 -11.91
CA SER A 442 2.53 19.30 -10.90
C SER A 442 1.96 19.91 -9.61
N VAL A 443 1.11 20.94 -9.73
CA VAL A 443 0.45 21.58 -8.58
C VAL A 443 -0.49 20.62 -7.84
N MET A 444 -1.28 19.82 -8.57
CA MET A 444 -2.18 18.83 -7.95
C MET A 444 -1.40 17.73 -7.21
N SER A 445 -0.34 17.19 -7.81
CA SER A 445 0.55 16.19 -7.19
C SER A 445 1.29 16.75 -5.97
N HIS A 446 1.72 18.02 -6.00
CA HIS A 446 2.32 18.70 -4.85
C HIS A 446 1.35 18.76 -3.66
N ILE A 447 0.12 19.20 -3.89
CA ILE A 447 -0.91 19.28 -2.85
C ILE A 447 -1.27 17.88 -2.31
N MET A 448 -1.42 16.88 -3.18
CA MET A 448 -1.65 15.48 -2.79
C MET A 448 -0.53 14.93 -1.89
N LEU A 449 0.74 15.16 -2.24
CA LEU A 449 1.89 14.66 -1.49
C LEU A 449 2.05 15.36 -0.12
N GLN A 450 1.74 16.66 -0.03
CA GLN A 450 1.64 17.37 1.25
C GLN A 450 0.53 16.79 2.14
N ILE A 451 -0.66 16.50 1.57
CA ILE A 451 -1.78 15.89 2.29
C ILE A 451 -1.43 14.47 2.76
N HIS A 452 -0.76 13.68 1.93
CA HIS A 452 -0.32 12.32 2.29
C HIS A 452 0.66 12.35 3.47
N HIS A 453 1.66 13.23 3.46
CA HIS A 453 2.61 13.39 4.56
C HIS A 453 1.92 13.66 5.91
N HIS A 454 1.04 14.66 5.96
CA HIS A 454 0.31 15.00 7.18
C HIS A 454 -0.71 13.91 7.57
N SER A 455 -1.26 13.16 6.61
CA SER A 455 -2.10 11.99 6.90
C SER A 455 -1.31 10.87 7.60
N LEU A 456 -0.06 10.62 7.18
CA LEU A 456 0.82 9.67 7.86
C LEU A 456 1.16 10.13 9.29
N LEU A 457 1.44 11.42 9.50
CA LEU A 457 1.65 11.99 10.84
C LEU A 457 0.41 11.82 11.74
N ILE A 458 -0.81 12.03 11.22
CA ILE A 458 -2.05 11.78 11.97
C ILE A 458 -2.16 10.31 12.36
N LEU A 459 -2.05 9.37 11.39
CA LEU A 459 -2.19 7.92 11.66
C LEU A 459 -1.06 7.38 12.56
N LEU A 460 0.11 8.02 12.53
CA LEU A 460 1.22 7.75 13.43
C LEU A 460 0.91 8.19 14.87
N HIS A 461 0.39 9.39 15.09
CA HIS A 461 0.20 9.93 16.45
C HIS A 461 -1.21 9.73 17.05
N LEU A 462 -2.19 9.32 16.26
CA LEU A 462 -3.58 9.06 16.67
C LEU A 462 -3.71 8.17 17.93
N PRO A 463 -2.97 7.03 18.09
CA PRO A 463 -3.06 6.20 19.30
C PRO A 463 -2.52 6.86 20.58
N TYR A 464 -1.98 8.07 20.50
CA TYR A 464 -1.38 8.78 21.64
C TYR A 464 -2.04 10.14 21.91
N MET A 465 -2.80 10.72 20.97
CA MET A 465 -3.29 12.09 21.11
C MET A 465 -4.29 12.32 22.27
N LEU A 466 -4.97 11.26 22.73
CA LEU A 466 -5.86 11.28 23.91
C LEU A 466 -5.31 10.45 25.09
N ARG A 467 -4.08 9.94 25.03
CA ARG A 467 -3.48 9.14 26.11
C ARG A 467 -3.16 9.99 27.33
N ASN A 468 -3.64 9.54 28.49
CA ASN A 468 -3.34 10.06 29.84
C ASN A 468 -3.16 11.60 29.89
N GLN A 469 -4.28 12.33 29.91
CA GLN A 469 -4.33 13.80 29.90
C GLN A 469 -3.61 14.49 31.08
N MET A 470 -3.18 13.72 32.11
CA MET A 470 -2.39 14.21 33.23
C MET A 470 -0.87 14.07 33.00
N SER A 471 -0.44 13.49 31.87
CA SER A 471 0.95 13.22 31.54
C SER A 471 1.37 13.95 30.26
N SER A 472 2.25 14.93 30.38
CA SER A 472 2.78 15.69 29.25
C SER A 472 3.63 14.89 28.26
N ARG A 473 3.88 13.60 28.56
CA ARG A 473 4.58 12.65 27.67
C ARG A 473 3.97 12.61 26.26
N PHE A 474 2.64 12.79 26.13
CA PHE A 474 1.93 12.64 24.87
C PHE A 474 1.48 13.97 24.23
N ASP A 475 1.77 15.12 24.87
CA ASP A 475 1.45 16.45 24.31
C ASP A 475 2.02 16.65 22.90
N TYR A 476 3.25 16.16 22.64
CA TYR A 476 3.85 16.19 21.31
C TYR A 476 2.97 15.49 20.27
N SER A 477 2.55 14.25 20.55
CA SER A 477 1.69 13.48 19.63
C SER A 477 0.35 14.17 19.38
N LYS A 478 -0.22 14.80 20.42
CA LYS A 478 -1.45 15.56 20.30
C LYS A 478 -1.28 16.81 19.42
N ASN A 479 -0.21 17.57 19.62
CA ASN A 479 0.08 18.76 18.82
C ASN A 479 0.36 18.40 17.36
N THR A 480 1.19 17.38 17.09
CA THR A 480 1.44 16.86 15.74
C THR A 480 0.15 16.43 15.04
N CYS A 481 -0.78 15.76 15.75
CA CYS A 481 -2.12 15.45 15.22
C CYS A 481 -2.95 16.69 14.89
N LEU A 482 -3.02 17.68 15.78
CA LEU A 482 -3.79 18.92 15.59
C LEU A 482 -3.25 19.76 14.43
N GLU A 483 -1.93 19.99 14.40
CA GLU A 483 -1.25 20.76 13.35
C GLU A 483 -1.35 20.07 11.99
N SER A 484 -1.09 18.76 11.92
CA SER A 484 -1.24 17.98 10.68
C SER A 484 -2.69 17.95 10.21
N SER A 485 -3.67 17.91 11.12
CA SER A 485 -5.08 18.00 10.73
C SER A 485 -5.41 19.34 10.09
N ARG A 486 -5.01 20.47 10.69
CA ARG A 486 -5.16 21.81 10.07
C ARG A 486 -4.46 21.87 8.70
N ALA A 487 -3.28 21.28 8.59
CA ALA A 487 -2.47 21.26 7.38
C ALA A 487 -3.06 20.40 6.25
N VAL A 488 -3.76 19.31 6.57
CA VAL A 488 -4.60 18.54 5.63
C VAL A 488 -5.81 19.35 5.22
N LEU A 489 -6.67 19.76 6.18
CA LEU A 489 -7.97 20.38 5.88
C LEU A 489 -7.86 21.63 5.00
N ARG A 490 -6.92 22.53 5.30
CA ARG A 490 -6.66 23.74 4.49
C ARG A 490 -6.33 23.40 3.03
N ARG A 491 -5.58 22.32 2.80
CA ARG A 491 -5.17 21.85 1.47
C ARG A 491 -6.27 21.08 0.75
N CYS A 492 -7.08 20.30 1.47
CA CYS A 492 -8.21 19.57 0.90
C CYS A 492 -9.27 20.51 0.33
N VAL A 493 -9.57 21.62 1.02
CA VAL A 493 -10.47 22.68 0.50
C VAL A 493 -9.93 23.28 -0.80
N ILE A 494 -8.63 23.58 -0.87
CA ILE A 494 -7.98 24.10 -2.08
C ILE A 494 -8.05 23.07 -3.23
N PHE A 495 -7.67 21.81 -2.96
CA PHE A 495 -7.70 20.72 -3.94
C PHE A 495 -9.11 20.50 -4.49
N ARG A 496 -10.12 20.38 -3.62
CA ARG A 496 -11.51 20.13 -4.02
C ARG A 496 -12.21 21.33 -4.65
N THR A 497 -11.69 22.55 -4.46
CA THR A 497 -12.14 23.73 -5.22
C THR A 497 -11.60 23.73 -6.66
N ALA A 498 -10.40 23.17 -6.90
CA ALA A 498 -9.86 22.96 -8.25
C ALA A 498 -10.24 21.58 -8.88
N ASN A 499 -10.79 20.67 -8.09
CA ASN A 499 -11.15 19.31 -8.50
C ASN A 499 -12.41 18.79 -7.77
N ASN A 500 -13.57 19.28 -8.21
CA ASN A 500 -14.88 18.95 -7.65
C ASN A 500 -15.46 17.59 -8.12
N ALA A 501 -14.77 16.85 -8.98
CA ALA A 501 -15.10 15.46 -9.32
C ALA A 501 -14.70 14.52 -8.16
N ALA A 502 -15.67 14.04 -7.38
CA ALA A 502 -15.43 13.27 -6.16
C ALA A 502 -14.62 11.99 -6.42
N PHE A 503 -14.95 11.28 -7.51
CA PHE A 503 -14.26 10.06 -7.95
C PHE A 503 -12.85 10.30 -8.53
N SER A 504 -12.41 11.55 -8.70
CA SER A 504 -11.00 11.88 -8.96
C SER A 504 -10.26 12.07 -7.64
N CYS A 505 -9.18 11.32 -7.43
CA CYS A 505 -8.30 11.40 -6.23
C CYS A 505 -9.01 11.20 -4.87
N ARG A 506 -9.92 10.22 -4.80
CA ARG A 506 -10.74 9.83 -3.63
C ARG A 506 -9.99 9.77 -2.27
N HIS A 507 -8.70 9.45 -2.27
CA HIS A 507 -7.86 9.44 -1.05
C HIS A 507 -7.89 10.76 -0.25
N ILE A 508 -8.09 11.89 -0.93
CA ILE A 508 -8.19 13.22 -0.31
C ILE A 508 -9.41 13.33 0.61
N ASP A 509 -10.51 12.65 0.31
CA ASP A 509 -11.75 12.74 1.09
C ASP A 509 -11.61 11.93 2.40
N TYR A 510 -11.02 10.73 2.33
CA TYR A 510 -10.68 9.93 3.51
C TYR A 510 -9.68 10.67 4.41
N SER A 511 -8.63 11.27 3.84
CA SER A 511 -7.72 12.15 4.59
C SER A 511 -8.43 13.34 5.23
N SER A 512 -9.38 13.95 4.52
CA SER A 512 -10.18 15.08 5.04
C SER A 512 -11.03 14.67 6.24
N LEU A 513 -11.74 13.53 6.16
CA LEU A 513 -12.56 13.04 7.27
C LEU A 513 -11.70 12.64 8.47
N VAL A 514 -10.61 11.90 8.26
CA VAL A 514 -9.66 11.52 9.32
C VAL A 514 -9.07 12.75 10.01
N ALA A 515 -8.69 13.79 9.25
CA ALA A 515 -8.22 15.05 9.80
C ALA A 515 -9.32 15.84 10.53
N ALA A 516 -10.55 15.88 10.02
CA ALA A 516 -11.66 16.58 10.67
C ALA A 516 -12.07 15.93 11.99
N MET A 517 -12.21 14.60 12.03
CA MET A 517 -12.45 13.87 13.28
C MET A 517 -11.31 14.12 14.28
N THR A 518 -10.06 14.06 13.83
CA THR A 518 -8.87 14.28 14.67
C THR A 518 -8.83 15.71 15.23
N LEU A 519 -9.10 16.72 14.39
CA LEU A 519 -9.12 18.12 14.81
C LEU A 519 -10.21 18.39 15.85
N LEU A 520 -11.40 17.79 15.70
CA LEU A 520 -12.53 17.97 16.62
C LEU A 520 -12.33 17.18 17.93
N LEU A 521 -11.89 15.93 17.87
CA LEU A 521 -11.67 15.09 19.06
C LEU A 521 -10.47 15.58 19.90
N GLY A 522 -9.45 16.18 19.27
CA GLY A 522 -8.33 16.79 19.97
C GLY A 522 -8.71 17.96 20.89
N GLN A 523 -9.92 18.54 20.74
CA GLN A 523 -10.43 19.64 21.55
C GLN A 523 -10.99 19.19 22.91
N LEU A 524 -11.20 17.87 23.11
CA LEU A 524 -11.73 17.27 24.35
C LEU A 524 -10.83 17.49 25.59
N SER A 525 -9.63 18.04 25.38
CA SER A 525 -8.75 18.55 26.43
C SER A 525 -7.94 19.73 25.87
N ARG A 526 -7.51 20.65 26.73
CA ARG A 526 -6.54 21.70 26.37
C ARG A 526 -5.12 21.11 26.35
N PRO A 527 -4.23 21.43 25.38
CA PRO A 527 -2.82 21.03 25.43
C PRO A 527 -2.09 21.69 26.61
N SER A 528 -1.10 21.03 27.20
CA SER A 528 -0.34 21.59 28.31
C SER A 528 0.39 22.88 27.91
N GLY A 529 0.41 23.89 28.79
CA GLY A 529 1.19 25.12 28.63
C GLY A 529 0.57 26.21 27.73
N VAL A 530 -0.28 25.86 26.77
CA VAL A 530 -1.00 26.82 25.90
C VAL A 530 -1.91 27.72 26.76
N ARG A 531 -1.96 29.04 26.49
CA ARG A 531 -2.81 29.99 27.26
C ARG A 531 -4.30 29.80 26.92
N ASP A 532 -5.20 30.23 27.81
CA ASP A 532 -6.63 29.99 27.59
C ASP A 532 -7.21 30.87 26.48
N GLU A 533 -6.81 32.14 26.43
CA GLU A 533 -7.11 33.08 25.34
C GLU A 533 -6.65 32.53 23.97
N GLU A 534 -5.42 32.01 23.92
CA GLU A 534 -4.78 31.42 22.74
C GLU A 534 -5.50 30.15 22.28
N TRP A 535 -5.80 29.25 23.23
CA TRP A 535 -6.59 28.04 22.99
C TRP A 535 -8.02 28.38 22.54
N SER A 536 -8.61 29.47 23.03
CA SER A 536 -9.94 29.95 22.61
C SER A 536 -9.94 30.50 21.18
N SER A 537 -8.95 31.33 20.83
CA SER A 537 -8.76 31.79 19.45
C SER A 537 -8.55 30.62 18.49
N GLN A 538 -7.69 29.66 18.85
CA GLN A 538 -7.45 28.50 17.98
C GLN A 538 -8.70 27.60 17.84
N ARG A 539 -9.52 27.45 18.89
CA ARG A 539 -10.83 26.77 18.78
C ARG A 539 -11.76 27.43 17.76
N ILE A 540 -11.79 28.76 17.69
CA ILE A 540 -12.62 29.50 16.74
C ILE A 540 -12.13 29.29 15.30
N GLU A 541 -10.81 29.33 15.07
CA GLU A 541 -10.22 28.97 13.76
C GLU A 541 -10.50 27.52 13.36
N ASP A 542 -10.34 26.58 14.29
CA ASP A 542 -10.56 25.15 14.06
C ASP A 542 -12.04 24.86 13.73
N ARG A 543 -12.96 25.60 14.37
CA ARG A 543 -14.40 25.55 14.09
C ARG A 543 -14.70 26.03 12.66
N ALA A 544 -14.22 27.22 12.30
CA ALA A 544 -14.43 27.78 10.97
C ALA A 544 -13.81 26.90 9.87
N LEU A 545 -12.66 26.28 10.13
CA LEU A 545 -12.02 25.32 9.22
C LEU A 545 -12.85 24.03 9.08
N ALA A 546 -13.35 23.47 10.19
CA ALA A 546 -14.24 22.30 10.16
C ALA A 546 -15.57 22.59 9.44
N GLU A 547 -16.16 23.77 9.64
CA GLU A 547 -17.37 24.21 8.93
C GLU A 547 -17.12 24.45 7.43
N THR A 548 -15.95 24.96 7.05
CA THR A 548 -15.55 25.10 5.63
C THR A 548 -15.40 23.73 4.95
N VAL A 549 -14.83 22.75 5.66
CA VAL A 549 -14.69 21.38 5.15
C VAL A 549 -16.04 20.67 5.09
N LEU A 550 -16.90 20.85 6.11
CA LEU A 550 -18.27 20.36 6.10
C LEU A 550 -19.04 20.86 4.88
N ALA A 551 -19.04 22.18 4.63
CA ALA A 551 -19.71 22.77 3.48
C ALA A 551 -19.13 22.25 2.15
N LYS A 552 -17.81 22.05 2.04
CA LYS A 552 -17.20 21.46 0.84
C LYS A 552 -17.56 19.99 0.64
N MET A 553 -17.77 19.21 1.71
CA MET A 553 -18.27 17.84 1.61
C MET A 553 -19.76 17.78 1.24
N GLU A 554 -20.60 18.67 1.81
CA GLU A 554 -22.01 18.80 1.41
C GLU A 554 -22.13 19.21 -0.06
N GLU A 555 -21.27 20.12 -0.55
CA GLU A 555 -21.14 20.48 -1.96
C GLU A 555 -20.75 19.30 -2.86
N LEU A 556 -19.70 18.55 -2.50
CA LEU A 556 -19.24 17.39 -3.27
C LEU A 556 -20.31 16.29 -3.34
N ALA A 557 -21.00 16.03 -2.24
CA ALA A 557 -22.11 15.07 -2.17
C ALA A 557 -23.21 15.43 -3.17
N VAL A 558 -23.68 16.68 -3.16
CA VAL A 558 -24.74 17.16 -4.06
C VAL A 558 -24.29 17.22 -5.53
N LEU A 559 -23.04 17.61 -5.80
CA LEU A 559 -22.53 17.72 -7.18
C LEU A 559 -22.28 16.37 -7.86
N ASN A 560 -21.99 15.30 -7.10
CA ASN A 560 -21.54 14.01 -7.65
C ASN A 560 -22.49 12.83 -7.32
N ASP A 561 -23.59 13.09 -6.61
CA ASP A 561 -24.42 12.08 -5.93
C ASP A 561 -23.58 11.16 -5.00
N ASP A 562 -22.61 11.76 -4.30
CA ASP A 562 -21.55 11.02 -3.62
C ASP A 562 -21.88 10.71 -2.16
N LYS A 563 -22.29 9.47 -1.91
CA LYS A 563 -22.62 8.94 -0.57
C LYS A 563 -21.50 9.12 0.45
N LEU A 564 -20.23 8.94 0.04
CA LEU A 564 -19.09 9.10 0.96
C LEU A 564 -18.97 10.52 1.48
N SER A 565 -19.04 11.53 0.61
CA SER A 565 -19.00 12.94 1.02
C SER A 565 -20.20 13.29 1.91
N GLY A 566 -21.38 12.74 1.61
CA GLY A 566 -22.59 12.91 2.43
C GLY A 566 -22.49 12.33 3.84
N GLU A 567 -22.04 11.07 3.98
CA GLU A 567 -21.80 10.45 5.29
C GLU A 567 -20.65 11.15 6.05
N SER A 568 -19.59 11.58 5.35
CA SER A 568 -18.46 12.32 5.94
C SER A 568 -18.89 13.67 6.51
N ALA A 569 -19.69 14.43 5.76
CA ALA A 569 -20.35 15.64 6.24
C ALA A 569 -21.21 15.35 7.49
N GLY A 570 -22.03 14.29 7.44
CA GLY A 570 -22.85 13.85 8.57
C GLY A 570 -22.07 13.55 9.85
N ILE A 571 -20.87 12.98 9.75
CA ILE A 571 -19.97 12.73 10.90
C ILE A 571 -19.39 14.04 11.44
N ILE A 572 -18.84 14.91 10.58
CA ILE A 572 -18.27 16.21 11.00
C ILE A 572 -19.34 17.07 11.70
N LYS A 573 -20.57 17.08 11.16
CA LYS A 573 -21.71 17.80 11.71
C LYS A 573 -22.15 17.30 13.10
N GLN A 574 -22.04 15.98 13.35
CA GLN A 574 -22.27 15.39 14.67
C GLN A 574 -21.16 15.67 15.69
N LEU A 575 -19.90 15.83 15.23
CA LEU A 575 -18.74 16.08 16.09
C LEU A 575 -18.49 17.58 16.40
N LEU A 576 -18.93 18.50 15.53
CA LEU A 576 -18.73 19.95 15.68
C LEU A 576 -19.07 20.53 17.08
N PRO A 577 -20.17 20.11 17.77
CA PRO A 577 -20.50 20.60 19.11
C PRO A 577 -19.43 20.38 20.18
N ILE A 578 -18.44 19.49 19.96
CA ILE A 578 -17.31 19.27 20.87
C ILE A 578 -16.52 20.56 21.11
N ILE A 579 -16.35 21.41 20.09
CA ILE A 579 -15.67 22.71 20.24
C ILE A 579 -16.43 23.62 21.21
N ASP A 580 -17.75 23.67 21.06
CA ASP A 580 -18.60 24.63 21.76
C ASP A 580 -18.80 24.22 23.24
N CYS A 581 -18.94 22.93 23.54
CA CYS A 581 -19.13 22.45 24.92
C CYS A 581 -17.90 22.66 25.82
N CYS A 582 -16.68 22.66 25.26
CA CYS A 582 -15.46 22.99 25.99
C CYS A 582 -15.40 24.44 26.49
N ASN A 583 -16.21 25.36 25.94
CA ASN A 583 -16.32 26.74 26.46
C ASN A 583 -17.07 26.77 27.80
N ASN A 584 -18.18 26.03 27.92
CA ASN A 584 -19.06 26.10 29.10
C ASN A 584 -18.47 25.39 30.33
N CYS A 585 -17.61 24.39 30.13
CA CYS A 585 -16.91 23.70 31.22
C CYS A 585 -16.00 24.64 32.05
N LEU A 586 -15.54 25.75 31.45
CA LEU A 586 -14.73 26.78 32.11
C LEU A 586 -15.57 27.91 32.75
N ALA A 587 -16.84 28.04 32.36
CA ALA A 587 -17.72 29.12 32.81
C ALA A 587 -18.38 28.87 34.19
N GLY A 588 -18.12 27.72 34.82
CA GLY A 588 -18.62 27.39 36.16
C GLY A 588 -20.14 27.20 36.29
N GLN A 589 -20.89 27.24 35.18
CA GLN A 589 -22.35 27.18 35.16
C GLN A 589 -22.88 26.12 34.17
N SER A 590 -22.66 24.85 34.50
CA SER A 590 -23.62 23.78 34.19
C SER A 590 -23.23 22.49 34.92
N ASP A 591 -24.18 21.93 35.69
CA ASP A 591 -24.11 20.54 36.19
C ASP A 591 -24.49 19.55 35.06
N GLY A 592 -24.00 19.84 33.86
CA GLY A 592 -24.48 19.33 32.58
C GLY A 592 -23.51 18.33 31.99
N SER A 593 -23.76 17.04 32.24
CA SER A 593 -23.08 15.95 31.54
C SER A 593 -23.46 15.94 30.06
N TRP A 594 -22.75 16.72 29.23
CA TRP A 594 -22.94 16.70 27.79
C TRP A 594 -22.44 15.37 27.20
N ASN A 595 -23.16 14.90 26.18
CA ASN A 595 -22.92 13.63 25.50
C ASN A 595 -23.08 13.84 23.99
N VAL A 596 -21.98 13.80 23.24
CA VAL A 596 -22.05 13.71 21.77
C VAL A 596 -22.22 12.24 21.40
N ARG A 597 -23.40 11.92 20.89
CA ARG A 597 -23.78 10.59 20.44
C ARG A 597 -23.58 10.47 18.93
N LEU A 598 -22.40 10.03 18.50
CA LEU A 598 -22.08 9.76 17.10
C LEU A 598 -22.55 8.35 16.73
N SER A 599 -23.39 8.23 15.69
CA SER A 599 -23.81 6.92 15.17
C SER A 599 -23.08 6.63 13.87
N ILE A 600 -22.31 5.54 13.83
CA ILE A 600 -21.50 5.12 12.67
C ILE A 600 -22.08 3.79 12.13
N PRO A 601 -22.33 3.67 10.81
CA PRO A 601 -22.78 2.44 10.20
C PRO A 601 -21.91 1.24 10.59
N TYR A 602 -22.56 0.15 11.00
CA TYR A 602 -21.96 -1.15 11.33
C TYR A 602 -21.01 -1.19 12.55
N LEU A 603 -20.35 -0.08 12.91
CA LEU A 603 -19.57 0.11 14.13
C LEU A 603 -20.46 0.42 15.36
N GLY A 604 -21.62 1.06 15.14
CA GLY A 604 -22.63 1.34 16.17
C GLY A 604 -22.59 2.75 16.74
N THR A 605 -23.11 2.93 17.96
CA THR A 605 -23.09 4.22 18.66
C THR A 605 -21.79 4.41 19.46
N ILE A 606 -21.09 5.51 19.19
CA ILE A 606 -20.04 6.05 20.06
C ILE A 606 -20.65 7.18 20.91
N ASN A 607 -20.49 7.10 22.23
CA ASN A 607 -20.90 8.16 23.16
C ASN A 607 -19.65 8.87 23.69
N ILE A 608 -19.59 10.19 23.53
CA ILE A 608 -18.47 11.04 23.95
C ILE A 608 -18.96 11.92 25.11
N THR A 609 -18.55 11.58 26.34
CA THR A 609 -19.02 12.23 27.58
C THR A 609 -17.85 12.74 28.43
N THR A 610 -17.85 14.03 28.78
CA THR A 610 -16.83 14.59 29.71
C THR A 610 -17.26 14.45 31.18
N SER A 611 -17.53 13.22 31.64
CA SER A 611 -17.88 12.99 33.03
C SER A 611 -16.67 13.16 33.95
N SER A 612 -16.76 14.03 34.97
CA SER A 612 -15.71 14.22 36.00
C SER A 612 -15.44 12.97 36.87
N ASN A 613 -16.22 11.89 36.69
CA ASN A 613 -16.18 10.68 37.49
C ASN A 613 -14.99 9.77 37.12
N GLN A 614 -13.91 9.84 37.90
CA GLN A 614 -12.74 8.93 37.84
C GLN A 614 -13.06 7.44 38.15
N ASN A 615 -14.34 7.11 38.34
CA ASN A 615 -14.87 5.78 38.66
C ASN A 615 -15.54 5.09 37.46
N ALA A 616 -15.62 5.74 36.29
CA ALA A 616 -16.07 5.08 35.07
C ALA A 616 -15.10 3.94 34.70
N LYS A 617 -15.60 2.71 34.61
CA LYS A 617 -14.79 1.57 34.15
C LYS A 617 -14.51 1.73 32.67
N SER A 618 -13.24 1.68 32.28
CA SER A 618 -12.83 1.58 30.88
C SER A 618 -13.31 0.25 30.31
N HIS A 619 -14.44 0.26 29.61
CA HIS A 619 -14.93 -0.89 28.86
C HIS A 619 -14.14 -0.99 27.55
N SER A 620 -13.27 -2.00 27.46
CA SER A 620 -12.51 -2.31 26.25
C SER A 620 -13.44 -2.84 25.16
N VAL A 621 -13.92 -1.95 24.28
CA VAL A 621 -14.51 -2.36 23.01
C VAL A 621 -13.38 -2.89 22.13
N ASN A 622 -13.33 -4.21 21.98
CA ASN A 622 -12.32 -4.86 21.13
C ASN A 622 -12.69 -4.70 19.65
N LEU A 623 -12.27 -3.59 19.05
CA LEU A 623 -12.44 -3.25 17.64
C LEU A 623 -11.40 -3.95 16.74
N SER A 624 -11.14 -5.24 16.99
CA SER A 624 -10.13 -6.05 16.27
C SER A 624 -10.62 -6.42 14.86
N HIS A 625 -10.49 -5.45 13.96
CA HIS A 625 -11.06 -5.41 12.61
C HIS A 625 -12.59 -5.43 12.58
N SER A 626 -13.15 -5.12 11.40
CA SER A 626 -14.50 -5.53 11.03
C SER A 626 -14.52 -7.03 10.72
N GLN A 627 -14.36 -7.85 11.75
CA GLN A 627 -14.94 -9.19 11.73
C GLN A 627 -16.45 -9.03 11.86
N LEU A 628 -17.23 -9.69 10.98
CA LEU A 628 -18.63 -9.93 11.30
C LEU A 628 -18.67 -10.68 12.65
N PRO A 629 -19.59 -10.34 13.57
CA PRO A 629 -19.63 -10.96 14.90
C PRO A 629 -19.87 -12.47 14.76
N THR A 630 -18.78 -13.24 14.87
CA THR A 630 -18.84 -14.70 14.91
C THR A 630 -19.46 -15.07 16.26
N PRO A 631 -20.50 -15.93 16.33
CA PRO A 631 -21.26 -16.15 17.55
C PRO A 631 -20.43 -16.86 18.63
N THR A 632 -19.76 -16.08 19.47
CA THR A 632 -18.95 -16.56 20.60
C THR A 632 -19.84 -17.02 21.74
N ASN A 633 -20.24 -18.30 21.69
CA ASN A 633 -20.89 -19.03 22.77
C ASN A 633 -19.98 -19.15 24.01
N THR A 634 -19.80 -18.03 24.73
CA THR A 634 -19.05 -17.96 25.99
C THR A 634 -19.99 -18.26 27.17
N THR A 635 -20.63 -19.43 27.16
CA THR A 635 -21.44 -19.87 28.29
C THR A 635 -20.53 -20.41 29.39
N THR A 636 -20.33 -19.63 30.46
CA THR A 636 -19.60 -20.05 31.65
C THR A 636 -20.39 -21.12 32.42
N VAL A 637 -20.18 -22.39 32.10
CA VAL A 637 -20.75 -23.53 32.83
C VAL A 637 -19.70 -24.11 33.78
N SER A 638 -19.93 -23.96 35.08
CA SER A 638 -19.12 -24.64 36.10
C SER A 638 -19.33 -26.16 36.02
N PRO A 639 -18.26 -26.99 35.95
CA PRO A 639 -18.42 -28.42 35.76
C PRO A 639 -18.91 -29.11 37.04
N ALA A 640 -20.20 -29.44 37.08
CA ALA A 640 -20.71 -30.46 38.00
C ALA A 640 -20.11 -31.83 37.63
N SER A 641 -19.62 -32.56 38.64
CA SER A 641 -18.78 -33.74 38.46
C SER A 641 -19.54 -35.01 38.05
N PHE A 642 -19.10 -35.67 36.97
CA PHE A 642 -19.29 -37.11 36.76
C PHE A 642 -18.06 -37.75 36.08
N SER A 643 -17.81 -39.03 36.38
CA SER A 643 -16.60 -39.76 35.98
C SER A 643 -16.79 -40.62 34.71
N PRO A 644 -15.71 -41.00 33.99
CA PRO A 644 -15.80 -41.53 32.64
C PRO A 644 -15.71 -43.06 32.53
N HIS A 645 -16.33 -43.64 31.50
CA HIS A 645 -15.92 -44.94 30.93
C HIS A 645 -16.20 -45.05 29.42
N HIS A 646 -15.15 -45.36 28.64
CA HIS A 646 -15.07 -46.30 27.50
C HIS A 646 -16.31 -46.49 26.57
N LYS A 647 -16.23 -46.35 25.23
CA LYS A 647 -15.21 -46.87 24.29
C LYS A 647 -15.32 -46.27 22.86
N THR A 648 -14.24 -46.37 22.08
CA THR A 648 -14.13 -46.28 20.59
C THR A 648 -13.69 -47.67 20.03
N PRO A 649 -13.41 -47.90 18.72
CA PRO A 649 -13.72 -47.20 17.44
C PRO A 649 -14.81 -48.02 16.66
N PRO A 650 -14.95 -48.10 15.30
CA PRO A 650 -14.45 -47.33 14.12
C PRO A 650 -15.59 -46.51 13.44
N VAL A 651 -15.52 -45.82 12.29
CA VAL A 651 -14.66 -45.70 11.08
C VAL A 651 -14.93 -46.70 9.92
N ALA A 652 -15.53 -46.18 8.84
CA ALA A 652 -15.56 -46.74 7.47
C ALA A 652 -15.69 -45.57 6.46
N SER A 653 -15.34 -45.80 5.18
CA SER A 653 -15.00 -44.74 4.22
C SER A 653 -16.06 -44.40 3.15
N VAL A 654 -15.81 -43.23 2.55
CA VAL A 654 -16.28 -42.61 1.29
C VAL A 654 -16.62 -43.55 0.12
N ASP A 655 -17.40 -42.97 -0.82
CA ASP A 655 -17.53 -43.23 -2.26
C ASP A 655 -18.77 -43.94 -2.81
N SER A 656 -19.17 -43.46 -4.00
CA SER A 656 -20.18 -43.96 -4.96
C SER A 656 -21.64 -43.51 -4.76
N LEU A 657 -22.37 -43.05 -5.79
CA LEU A 657 -21.98 -42.48 -7.11
C LEU A 657 -23.16 -41.65 -7.69
N LEU A 658 -23.05 -41.16 -8.93
CA LEU A 658 -24.00 -40.25 -9.60
C LEU A 658 -25.13 -40.98 -10.37
N ASP A 659 -25.94 -40.17 -11.07
CA ASP A 659 -27.01 -40.48 -12.04
C ASP A 659 -28.37 -40.94 -11.45
N GLU A 660 -29.54 -40.64 -12.07
CA GLU A 660 -29.80 -40.03 -13.39
C GLU A 660 -31.00 -39.03 -13.36
N ALA A 661 -31.44 -38.55 -14.54
CA ALA A 661 -32.30 -37.37 -14.70
C ALA A 661 -33.82 -37.60 -14.65
N GLY A 662 -34.59 -36.52 -14.37
CA GLY A 662 -36.05 -36.50 -14.52
C GLY A 662 -36.64 -35.09 -14.37
N SER A 663 -37.49 -34.66 -15.31
CA SER A 663 -38.07 -33.30 -15.34
C SER A 663 -39.57 -33.28 -15.01
N ALA A 664 -39.97 -32.48 -14.02
CA ALA A 664 -41.33 -32.00 -13.79
C ALA A 664 -41.31 -30.77 -12.83
N ALA A 665 -42.38 -29.97 -12.82
CA ALA A 665 -42.45 -28.70 -12.08
C ALA A 665 -43.58 -28.67 -11.03
N LEU A 666 -43.53 -27.65 -10.15
CA LEU A 666 -44.43 -27.33 -9.02
C LEU A 666 -44.43 -28.34 -7.85
N GLY A 667 -44.34 -27.83 -6.61
CA GLY A 667 -44.37 -28.66 -5.40
C GLY A 667 -43.87 -27.99 -4.12
N GLN A 668 -44.41 -26.81 -3.77
CA GLN A 668 -44.07 -26.08 -2.55
C GLN A 668 -44.30 -26.93 -1.29
N TYR A 669 -43.24 -27.26 -0.54
CA TYR A 669 -43.34 -27.88 0.79
C TYR A 669 -42.49 -27.14 1.81
N ILE A 670 -43.12 -26.82 2.95
CA ILE A 670 -42.52 -26.10 4.08
C ILE A 670 -42.40 -27.08 5.26
N CYS A 671 -41.20 -27.13 5.85
CA CYS A 671 -40.98 -27.57 7.23
C CYS A 671 -39.69 -26.86 7.70
N ALA A 672 -39.77 -25.73 8.40
CA ALA A 672 -40.08 -25.63 9.83
C ALA A 672 -39.08 -26.43 10.71
N GLY A 673 -38.32 -25.82 11.62
CA GLY A 673 -38.16 -24.38 11.85
C GLY A 673 -37.50 -24.09 13.20
N PHE A 674 -36.53 -23.17 13.22
CA PHE A 674 -36.00 -22.57 14.43
C PHE A 674 -36.21 -21.06 14.36
N SER A 675 -37.31 -20.59 14.97
CA SER A 675 -37.40 -19.19 15.37
C SER A 675 -36.42 -18.98 16.53
N SER A 676 -35.49 -18.07 16.31
CA SER A 676 -34.83 -17.32 17.36
C SER A 676 -34.86 -15.88 16.88
N ASP A 677 -35.60 -15.02 17.58
CA ASP A 677 -35.70 -13.60 17.24
C ASP A 677 -34.36 -12.92 17.58
N CYS A 678 -33.41 -13.08 16.67
CA CYS A 678 -32.08 -12.50 16.76
C CYS A 678 -32.16 -11.06 16.24
N PHE A 679 -31.76 -10.10 17.07
CA PHE A 679 -31.82 -8.67 16.74
C PHE A 679 -31.18 -8.39 15.37
N GLU A 680 -31.85 -7.57 14.56
CA GLU A 680 -31.46 -7.22 13.19
C GLU A 680 -30.15 -6.43 13.14
N TRP A 681 -29.02 -7.11 13.23
CA TRP A 681 -27.71 -6.53 12.94
C TRP A 681 -27.31 -6.91 11.51
N GLN A 682 -27.82 -6.15 10.54
CA GLN A 682 -27.42 -6.25 9.14
C GLN A 682 -25.95 -5.83 9.02
N CYS A 683 -25.04 -6.79 9.14
CA CYS A 683 -23.61 -6.59 8.89
C CYS A 683 -23.37 -6.76 7.38
N PRO A 684 -22.62 -5.86 6.73
CA PRO A 684 -22.54 -5.84 5.28
C PRO A 684 -21.67 -6.99 4.77
N GLY A 685 -21.87 -7.38 3.52
CA GLY A 685 -21.02 -8.38 2.87
C GLY A 685 -19.55 -7.99 2.94
N ILE A 686 -18.65 -8.97 3.04
CA ILE A 686 -17.21 -8.70 3.19
C ILE A 686 -16.65 -7.83 2.04
N THR A 687 -17.25 -7.91 0.86
CA THR A 687 -17.02 -7.06 -0.33
C THR A 687 -18.28 -6.32 -0.78
N ALA A 688 -19.04 -5.75 0.16
CA ALA A 688 -20.17 -4.85 -0.15
C ALA A 688 -19.72 -3.63 -0.98
N GLU A 689 -20.66 -2.97 -1.65
CA GLU A 689 -20.36 -1.76 -2.42
C GLU A 689 -20.15 -0.54 -1.50
N ALA A 690 -19.56 0.53 -2.04
CA ALA A 690 -19.52 1.83 -1.35
C ALA A 690 -20.93 2.38 -1.07
N ASP A 691 -21.91 2.05 -1.92
CA ASP A 691 -23.31 2.45 -1.76
C ASP A 691 -24.00 1.73 -0.58
N ASP A 692 -23.59 0.49 -0.28
CA ASP A 692 -23.99 -0.22 0.94
C ASP A 692 -23.24 0.32 2.17
N TRP A 693 -21.94 0.59 2.04
CA TRP A 693 -21.06 1.04 3.12
C TRP A 693 -19.93 1.93 2.61
N ALA A 694 -20.06 3.26 2.79
CA ALA A 694 -19.14 4.21 2.19
C ALA A 694 -17.70 4.12 2.75
N PHE A 695 -17.55 3.86 4.05
CA PHE A 695 -16.23 3.84 4.71
C PHE A 695 -15.50 2.49 4.62
N GLN A 696 -16.19 1.39 4.33
CA GLN A 696 -15.65 0.03 4.22
C GLN A 696 -14.73 -0.45 5.38
N GLY A 697 -14.79 0.19 6.55
CA GLY A 697 -13.98 -0.11 7.72
C GLY A 697 -12.91 0.94 8.08
N VAL A 698 -12.73 2.00 7.28
CA VAL A 698 -11.81 3.12 7.61
C VAL A 698 -12.21 3.79 8.93
N ASP A 699 -13.51 3.94 9.15
CA ASP A 699 -14.13 4.33 10.41
C ASP A 699 -13.67 3.41 11.57
N THR A 700 -13.83 2.10 11.40
CA THR A 700 -13.50 1.07 12.39
C THR A 700 -12.02 1.08 12.73
N THR A 701 -11.14 1.22 11.73
CA THR A 701 -9.69 1.38 11.91
C THR A 701 -9.35 2.64 12.70
N TYR A 702 -9.96 3.78 12.34
CA TYR A 702 -9.73 5.06 13.02
C TYR A 702 -10.08 4.98 14.52
N TRP A 703 -11.27 4.48 14.84
CA TRP A 703 -11.72 4.36 16.23
C TRP A 703 -10.99 3.25 17.00
N SER A 704 -10.55 2.18 16.33
CA SER A 704 -9.67 1.16 16.93
C SER A 704 -8.30 1.74 17.31
N LEU A 705 -7.66 2.49 16.41
CA LEU A 705 -6.39 3.19 16.67
C LEU A 705 -6.53 4.18 17.84
N LEU A 706 -7.58 5.00 17.84
CA LEU A 706 -7.83 5.97 18.92
C LEU A 706 -8.12 5.29 20.28
N ASN A 707 -8.91 4.21 20.28
CA ASN A 707 -9.29 3.49 21.49
C ASN A 707 -8.16 2.63 22.08
N SER A 708 -7.28 2.06 21.25
CA SER A 708 -6.05 1.40 21.75
C SER A 708 -5.21 2.36 22.60
N GLY A 709 -5.29 3.66 22.29
CA GLY A 709 -4.79 4.74 23.13
C GLY A 709 -5.28 4.65 24.57
N MET A 710 -6.58 4.51 24.80
CA MET A 710 -7.20 4.71 26.12
C MET A 710 -6.99 3.54 27.12
N THR A 711 -6.47 2.39 26.68
CA THR A 711 -6.45 1.15 27.49
C THR A 711 -5.12 0.81 28.18
N ASP A 712 -3.98 1.32 27.70
CA ASP A 712 -2.66 0.93 28.21
C ASP A 712 -2.14 1.86 29.33
N ASP A 713 -2.60 1.65 30.57
CA ASP A 713 -1.89 2.12 31.75
C ASP A 713 -1.69 0.97 32.76
N PRO A 714 -0.55 0.24 32.72
CA PRO A 714 -0.29 -0.93 33.57
C PRO A 714 0.11 -0.54 35.01
N ALA A 715 -0.35 0.61 35.51
CA ALA A 715 -0.02 1.20 36.80
C ALA A 715 -1.21 1.26 37.78
N ARG A 716 -2.01 0.19 37.86
CA ARG A 716 -2.95 -0.08 38.96
C ARG A 716 -2.90 -1.55 39.38
#